data_AF-F4S7L7-F1
#
_entry.id   AF-F4S7L7-F1
#
_cell.length_a   1.000
_cell.length_b   1.000
_cell.length_c   1.000
_cell.angle_alpha   90.00
_cell.angle_beta   90.00
_cell.angle_gamma   90.00
#
_symmetry.space_group_name_H-M   'P 1'
#
loop_
_entity.id
_entity.type
_entity.pdbx_description
1 polymer ?
#
loop_
_entity_poly.entity_id
_entity_poly.type
_entity_poly.pdbx_seq_one_letter_code
_entity_poly.pdbx_strand_id
1 'polypeptide(L)'
;MSTLTLLTTLSSQDKESVLSLVADPSAGHVFGGSQLGDIHVWSLHTFFPITRLIGHESSVLSLSISVERSLLFSSSGDNTVRVWDSTRFGPSLYIIKPPIDSCGDVLSLAWCDRLNVLYLGCQDASIQWITLPVTKPHNSVLQETPKSCNSRPTDISPHSPIISQTQSIENTLSKLNLSPTLLSEVGSNRPVTPTGNLNNSTRSAHHHKFFDSLSQAELLKAARRRDQNHNQQSSHFSDESPTFARFPKAQASYDLSSSQGSHSKTDGIEVLFISNSDCVTYAHFGYIYCLLLIHLNQQPYLISGSGDSTIKVWSIDPQSGALKPPAKTLTSFNPVTPITTPQPNVTAKKSLATDLGAVLTMTVHGSTLYSGYQDGLIKIWDLDTFTCIRTLFHRGISQPTLNSSLDKSLDDILTMTVLDNGEMFSGCAGGMMVKWDSSFERVLKWTSHQGSALASCFTFHNGKRLLLTGGSDNCIKVWDVYPEEQSDLQLSLTDSAGVSTARIAFQGRMLRHLSQFVSYRSISNDLHREDCRQAALYLKKSLVRLGADARLLPGDPNRNPLVLATFTGKSSALSPPARPRKRVLYYGHYDVVQSGDVNDWSSPPFVMTGQNGWLYGRGVSDNKGPTLAVACAVSTLVDQKSLDVDVVMLIEGEEEAGSAGFQKAVQENKDLIGNIDVILVSNSYWLGDDAPCMTFGLRGVIHATARVTSLQPDLHSGMQGGTVHEPVLDLVRILSMLVDDVGKIRLDGFYEGVRPISSEEDKMYDAIIEHLNGDESANLLKHSHITDTRAHLLAKWRQPALSIHKVDVTGPAHSTVIPSSAQAAVSIRIVPDQSLEEISSSFVSFLETAFENLNSRNKLEVTINHTAGWWLGDLSGPYVQAIGESILAEWGTEPLWIREGGSIPGIPFLEQEFEAKAIHLPMGAASDSAHLPNERIKMVNLEKGKNVVARFLLAIAKIKET
;
A
#
# COMPACT_ATOMS: atom_id res chain seq x y z
N MET A 1 15.72 -18.16 -9.46
CA MET A 1 16.05 -16.96 -10.26
C MET A 1 14.85 -16.70 -11.14
N SER A 2 14.27 -15.51 -11.14
CA SER A 2 13.11 -15.17 -11.97
C SER A 2 13.52 -15.05 -13.44
N THR A 3 13.26 -16.08 -14.23
CA THR A 3 13.57 -16.13 -15.66
C THR A 3 12.36 -15.74 -16.50
N LEU A 4 12.57 -14.92 -17.53
CA LEU A 4 11.60 -14.62 -18.59
C LEU A 4 12.07 -15.29 -19.89
N THR A 5 11.15 -15.88 -20.66
CA THR A 5 11.48 -16.54 -21.93
C THR A 5 10.78 -15.85 -23.10
N LEU A 6 11.54 -15.41 -24.12
CA LEU A 6 10.96 -14.91 -25.36
C LEU A 6 10.39 -16.09 -26.15
N LEU A 7 9.07 -16.11 -26.37
CA LEU A 7 8.40 -17.15 -27.15
C LEU A 7 8.47 -16.88 -28.65
N THR A 8 8.17 -15.64 -29.05
CA THR A 8 8.14 -15.26 -30.46
C THR A 8 8.24 -13.73 -30.63
N THR A 9 8.49 -13.30 -31.86
CA THR A 9 8.46 -11.91 -32.29
C THR A 9 7.49 -11.80 -33.49
N LEU A 10 6.46 -10.99 -33.34
CA LEU A 10 5.49 -10.68 -34.39
C LEU A 10 5.93 -9.39 -35.09
N SER A 11 6.00 -9.38 -36.41
CA SER A 11 6.34 -8.19 -37.19
C SER A 11 5.37 -8.03 -38.35
N SER A 12 4.94 -6.80 -38.63
CA SER A 12 4.21 -6.48 -39.86
C SER A 12 5.18 -6.36 -41.04
N GLN A 13 4.69 -6.56 -42.26
CA GLN A 13 5.51 -6.44 -43.47
C GLN A 13 5.94 -4.99 -43.73
N ASP A 14 5.14 -4.03 -43.27
CA ASP A 14 5.29 -2.61 -43.58
C ASP A 14 6.31 -1.88 -42.69
N LYS A 15 6.94 -2.58 -41.72
CA LYS A 15 7.99 -2.04 -40.82
C LYS A 15 7.54 -0.73 -40.13
N GLU A 16 6.40 -0.80 -39.45
CA GLU A 16 5.78 0.33 -38.76
C GLU A 16 5.87 0.19 -37.24
N SER A 17 6.04 1.31 -36.53
CA SER A 17 6.06 1.32 -35.06
C SER A 17 4.74 0.83 -34.48
N VAL A 18 4.79 0.03 -33.41
CA VAL A 18 3.60 -0.42 -32.67
C VAL A 18 3.35 0.56 -31.52
N LEU A 19 2.34 1.41 -31.65
CA LEU A 19 2.07 2.50 -30.70
C LEU A 19 1.12 2.09 -29.57
N SER A 20 0.22 1.16 -29.84
CA SER A 20 -0.80 0.69 -28.90
C SER A 20 -1.03 -0.81 -29.05
N LEU A 21 -1.39 -1.48 -27.95
CA LEU A 21 -1.47 -2.93 -27.90
C LEU A 21 -2.57 -3.39 -26.94
N VAL A 22 -3.42 -4.32 -27.38
CA VAL A 22 -4.42 -4.98 -26.53
C VAL A 22 -4.59 -6.44 -26.95
N ALA A 23 -4.91 -7.31 -26.01
CA ALA A 23 -5.12 -8.73 -26.26
C ALA A 23 -6.53 -9.15 -25.81
N ASP A 24 -7.18 -9.99 -26.62
CA ASP A 24 -8.43 -10.68 -26.29
C ASP A 24 -8.12 -12.15 -26.02
N PRO A 25 -7.97 -12.56 -24.75
CA PRO A 25 -7.73 -13.97 -24.42
C PRO A 25 -8.92 -14.87 -24.75
N SER A 26 -10.15 -14.33 -24.79
CA SER A 26 -11.36 -15.13 -25.02
C SER A 26 -11.51 -15.53 -26.48
N ALA A 27 -11.27 -14.58 -27.39
CA ALA A 27 -11.27 -14.82 -28.83
C ALA A 27 -9.90 -15.31 -29.34
N GLY A 28 -8.85 -15.17 -28.53
CA GLY A 28 -7.49 -15.59 -28.86
C GLY A 28 -6.82 -14.67 -29.88
N HIS A 29 -6.98 -13.35 -29.74
CA HIS A 29 -6.47 -12.34 -30.68
C HIS A 29 -5.56 -11.32 -30.00
N VAL A 30 -4.56 -10.82 -30.73
CA VAL A 30 -3.74 -9.66 -30.37
C VAL A 30 -3.97 -8.56 -31.39
N PHE A 31 -4.20 -7.34 -30.92
CA PHE A 31 -4.38 -6.16 -31.75
C PHE A 31 -3.24 -5.18 -31.51
N GLY A 32 -2.52 -4.80 -32.57
CA GLY A 32 -1.45 -3.82 -32.53
C GLY A 32 -1.77 -2.62 -33.43
N GLY A 33 -1.88 -1.44 -32.82
CA GLY A 33 -2.11 -0.18 -33.52
C GLY A 33 -0.79 0.38 -34.08
N SER A 34 -0.80 0.73 -35.35
CA SER A 34 0.39 1.20 -36.07
C SER A 34 0.47 2.72 -36.18
N GLN A 35 1.68 3.22 -36.44
CA GLN A 35 1.93 4.62 -36.76
C GLN A 35 1.26 5.09 -38.07
N LEU A 36 0.91 4.20 -39.00
CA LEU A 36 0.26 4.57 -40.27
C LEU A 36 -1.27 4.48 -40.25
N GLY A 37 -1.88 4.13 -39.11
CA GLY A 37 -3.33 4.14 -38.93
C GLY A 37 -4.02 2.78 -39.03
N ASP A 38 -3.25 1.74 -39.28
CA ASP A 38 -3.82 0.40 -39.36
C ASP A 38 -3.68 -0.38 -38.05
N ILE A 39 -4.63 -1.29 -37.82
CA ILE A 39 -4.61 -2.21 -36.68
C ILE A 39 -4.33 -3.60 -37.20
N HIS A 40 -3.20 -4.15 -36.82
CA HIS A 40 -2.81 -5.50 -37.19
C HIS A 40 -3.36 -6.51 -36.19
N VAL A 41 -3.86 -7.64 -36.68
CA VAL A 41 -4.48 -8.68 -35.87
C VAL A 41 -3.67 -9.98 -36.00
N TRP A 42 -3.28 -10.55 -34.86
CA TRP A 42 -2.59 -11.84 -34.78
C TRP A 42 -3.36 -12.84 -33.93
N SER A 43 -3.16 -14.13 -34.20
CA SER A 43 -3.67 -15.21 -33.36
C SER A 43 -2.79 -15.40 -32.12
N LEU A 44 -3.37 -15.41 -30.93
CA LEU A 44 -2.68 -15.83 -29.70
C LEU A 44 -2.33 -17.33 -29.70
N HIS A 45 -3.04 -18.15 -30.49
CA HIS A 45 -2.82 -19.59 -30.55
C HIS A 45 -1.60 -19.97 -31.40
N THR A 46 -1.45 -19.31 -32.55
CA THR A 46 -0.43 -19.67 -33.54
C THR A 46 0.62 -18.59 -33.75
N PHE A 47 0.39 -17.38 -33.24
CA PHE A 47 1.21 -16.19 -33.49
C PHE A 47 1.31 -15.78 -34.97
N PHE A 48 0.48 -16.35 -35.84
CA PHE A 48 0.39 -15.93 -37.23
C PHE A 48 -0.53 -14.71 -37.41
N PRO A 49 -0.21 -13.83 -38.38
CA PRO A 49 -1.09 -12.73 -38.73
C PRO A 49 -2.42 -13.26 -39.28
N ILE A 50 -3.53 -12.69 -38.81
CA ILE A 50 -4.88 -13.02 -39.25
C ILE A 50 -5.31 -12.04 -40.34
N THR A 51 -5.30 -10.75 -40.02
CA THR A 51 -5.81 -9.69 -40.90
C THR A 51 -5.33 -8.31 -40.44
N ARG A 52 -5.73 -7.28 -41.17
CA ARG A 52 -5.48 -5.86 -40.88
C ARG A 52 -6.81 -5.10 -40.94
N LEU A 53 -7.11 -4.32 -39.90
CA LEU A 53 -8.24 -3.40 -39.90
C LEU A 53 -7.75 -2.04 -40.40
N ILE A 54 -8.32 -1.60 -41.51
CA ILE A 54 -7.93 -0.38 -42.22
C ILE A 54 -9.06 0.64 -42.07
N GLY A 55 -8.71 1.87 -41.69
CA GLY A 55 -9.69 2.96 -41.67
C GLY A 55 -9.20 4.27 -41.10
N HIS A 56 -8.28 4.29 -40.13
CA HIS A 56 -7.74 5.58 -39.67
C HIS A 56 -6.83 6.21 -40.72
N GLU A 57 -6.81 7.54 -40.75
CA GLU A 57 -6.00 8.33 -41.69
C GLU A 57 -4.66 8.77 -41.09
N SER A 58 -4.43 8.45 -39.81
CA SER A 58 -3.25 8.81 -39.03
C SER A 58 -2.98 7.76 -37.96
N SER A 59 -1.90 7.92 -37.19
CA SER A 59 -1.41 6.97 -36.18
C SER A 59 -2.48 6.49 -35.19
N VAL A 60 -2.53 5.18 -34.91
CA VAL A 60 -3.43 4.59 -33.89
C VAL A 60 -2.80 4.70 -32.49
N LEU A 61 -3.27 5.65 -31.70
CA LEU A 61 -2.59 6.09 -30.46
C LEU A 61 -3.00 5.29 -29.23
N SER A 62 -4.25 4.84 -29.15
CA SER A 62 -4.76 4.02 -28.05
C SER A 62 -5.71 2.96 -28.57
N LEU A 63 -5.62 1.77 -27.97
CA LEU A 63 -6.59 0.68 -28.15
C LEU A 63 -7.24 0.35 -26.82
N SER A 64 -8.54 0.07 -26.84
CA SER A 64 -9.29 -0.43 -25.69
C SER A 64 -10.24 -1.52 -26.17
N ILE A 65 -10.52 -2.53 -25.35
CA ILE A 65 -11.35 -3.67 -25.74
C ILE A 65 -12.45 -3.94 -24.72
N SER A 66 -13.64 -4.27 -25.21
CA SER A 66 -14.71 -4.89 -24.43
C SER A 66 -14.81 -6.35 -24.86
N VAL A 67 -14.31 -7.24 -24.00
CA VAL A 67 -14.39 -8.69 -24.24
C VAL A 67 -15.84 -9.17 -24.19
N GLU A 68 -16.65 -8.66 -23.25
CA GLU A 68 -18.05 -9.05 -23.08
C GLU A 68 -18.92 -8.70 -24.30
N ARG A 69 -18.60 -7.62 -25.02
CA ARG A 69 -19.38 -7.14 -26.17
C ARG A 69 -18.72 -7.41 -27.50
N SER A 70 -17.52 -8.01 -27.50
CA SER A 70 -16.70 -8.22 -28.70
C SER A 70 -16.45 -6.93 -29.49
N LEU A 71 -16.18 -5.84 -28.76
CA LEU A 71 -15.90 -4.51 -29.35
C LEU A 71 -14.44 -4.14 -29.14
N LEU A 72 -13.82 -3.62 -30.19
CA LEU A 72 -12.50 -2.98 -30.14
C LEU A 72 -12.68 -1.48 -30.41
N PHE A 73 -12.05 -0.66 -29.59
CA PHE A 73 -12.02 0.79 -29.74
C PHE A 73 -10.61 1.23 -30.12
N SER A 74 -10.49 2.10 -31.12
CA SER A 74 -9.22 2.69 -31.53
C SER A 74 -9.31 4.20 -31.65
N SER A 75 -8.37 4.90 -31.03
CA SER A 75 -8.21 6.35 -31.21
C SER A 75 -7.05 6.66 -32.12
N SER A 76 -7.11 7.82 -32.77
CA SER A 76 -6.12 8.21 -33.78
C SER A 76 -5.78 9.69 -33.75
N GLY A 77 -4.62 10.01 -34.34
CA GLY A 77 -4.22 11.38 -34.69
C GLY A 77 -4.98 11.97 -35.90
N ASP A 78 -6.04 11.30 -36.37
CA ASP A 78 -6.98 11.84 -37.38
C ASP A 78 -8.21 12.50 -36.73
N ASN A 79 -8.15 12.72 -35.41
CA ASN A 79 -9.20 13.29 -34.57
C ASN A 79 -10.47 12.41 -34.49
N THR A 80 -10.40 11.12 -34.80
CA THR A 80 -11.54 10.20 -34.71
C THR A 80 -11.27 9.02 -33.78
N VAL A 81 -12.37 8.41 -33.31
CA VAL A 81 -12.35 7.10 -32.68
C VAL A 81 -13.18 6.14 -33.52
N ARG A 82 -12.65 4.96 -33.80
CA ARG A 82 -13.37 3.90 -34.52
C ARG A 82 -13.72 2.76 -33.58
N VAL A 83 -14.91 2.19 -33.80
CA VAL A 83 -15.39 1.00 -33.09
C VAL A 83 -15.43 -0.14 -34.07
N TRP A 84 -14.83 -1.27 -33.71
CA TRP A 84 -14.71 -2.46 -34.55
C TRP A 84 -15.32 -3.66 -33.86
N ASP A 85 -15.69 -4.65 -34.65
CA ASP A 85 -15.99 -5.99 -34.13
C ASP A 85 -14.67 -6.75 -33.93
N SER A 86 -14.39 -7.17 -32.69
CA SER A 86 -13.13 -7.84 -32.33
C SER A 86 -13.05 -9.30 -32.80
N THR A 87 -14.11 -9.83 -33.43
CA THR A 87 -14.20 -11.24 -33.86
C THR A 87 -14.40 -11.41 -35.37
N ARG A 88 -15.18 -10.52 -36.00
CA ARG A 88 -15.53 -10.62 -37.43
C ARG A 88 -14.56 -9.89 -38.35
N PHE A 89 -13.78 -8.95 -37.80
CA PHE A 89 -12.77 -8.17 -38.54
C PHE A 89 -13.28 -7.46 -39.80
N GLY A 90 -14.53 -7.00 -39.75
CA GLY A 90 -15.14 -6.20 -40.81
C GLY A 90 -14.75 -4.72 -40.75
N PRO A 91 -15.36 -3.87 -41.60
CA PRO A 91 -15.23 -2.42 -41.49
C PRO A 91 -15.70 -1.93 -40.11
N SER A 92 -15.22 -0.76 -39.68
CA SER A 92 -15.62 -0.17 -38.41
C SER A 92 -17.14 -0.03 -38.33
N LEU A 93 -17.72 -0.45 -37.21
CA LEU A 93 -19.14 -0.34 -36.88
C LEU A 93 -19.55 1.13 -36.74
N TYR A 94 -18.72 1.91 -36.05
CA TYR A 94 -18.95 3.33 -35.79
C TYR A 94 -17.69 4.15 -36.02
N ILE A 95 -17.88 5.38 -36.50
CA ILE A 95 -16.88 6.45 -36.45
C ILE A 95 -17.40 7.51 -35.47
N ILE A 96 -16.70 7.70 -34.36
CA ILE A 96 -17.01 8.70 -33.35
C ILE A 96 -16.18 9.95 -33.63
N LYS A 97 -16.87 11.08 -33.78
CA LYS A 97 -16.26 12.40 -33.99
C LYS A 97 -16.49 13.31 -32.78
N PRO A 98 -15.44 13.92 -32.24
CA PRO A 98 -15.51 14.99 -31.24
C PRO A 98 -16.42 16.15 -31.69
N PRO A 99 -16.98 16.93 -30.75
CA PRO A 99 -17.91 18.01 -31.06
C PRO A 99 -17.22 19.19 -31.77
N ILE A 100 -15.91 19.31 -31.59
CA ILE A 100 -15.09 20.42 -32.06
C ILE A 100 -14.01 19.83 -32.98
N ASP A 101 -13.91 20.34 -34.21
CA ASP A 101 -12.86 19.98 -35.19
C ASP A 101 -11.42 20.31 -34.72
N SER A 102 -11.24 20.75 -33.46
CA SER A 102 -9.98 21.22 -32.87
C SER A 102 -9.50 20.42 -31.66
N CYS A 103 -10.09 19.27 -31.34
CA CYS A 103 -9.62 18.45 -30.20
C CYS A 103 -8.17 17.95 -30.38
N GLY A 104 -7.67 18.00 -31.62
CA GLY A 104 -6.39 17.43 -32.02
C GLY A 104 -6.39 15.92 -31.84
N ASP A 105 -5.20 15.36 -31.59
CA ASP A 105 -5.03 13.92 -31.43
C ASP A 105 -5.86 13.38 -30.25
N VAL A 106 -6.52 12.25 -30.45
CA VAL A 106 -7.17 11.51 -29.36
C VAL A 106 -6.16 10.51 -28.80
N LEU A 107 -5.53 10.89 -27.69
CA LEU A 107 -4.34 10.24 -27.15
C LEU A 107 -4.65 9.01 -26.29
N SER A 108 -5.81 8.99 -25.62
CA SER A 108 -6.15 7.90 -24.68
C SER A 108 -7.64 7.59 -24.64
N LEU A 109 -7.96 6.33 -24.33
CA LEU A 109 -9.33 5.82 -24.25
C LEU A 109 -9.55 5.05 -22.94
N ALA A 110 -10.76 5.15 -22.38
CA ALA A 110 -11.23 4.29 -21.30
C ALA A 110 -12.69 3.88 -21.53
N TRP A 111 -12.97 2.58 -21.48
CA TRP A 111 -14.31 2.02 -21.74
C TRP A 111 -14.96 1.52 -20.45
N CYS A 112 -16.24 1.82 -20.26
CA CYS A 112 -17.05 1.33 -19.14
C CYS A 112 -18.21 0.45 -19.64
N ASP A 113 -18.07 -0.87 -19.54
CA ASP A 113 -19.09 -1.84 -19.97
C ASP A 113 -20.44 -1.65 -19.27
N ARG A 114 -20.40 -1.32 -17.98
CA ARG A 114 -21.58 -1.16 -17.12
C ARG A 114 -22.47 -0.01 -17.57
N LEU A 115 -21.86 1.11 -17.93
CA LEU A 115 -22.56 2.34 -18.34
C LEU A 115 -22.71 2.43 -19.87
N ASN A 116 -21.98 1.60 -20.62
CA ASN A 116 -21.87 1.66 -22.07
C ASN A 116 -21.29 3.00 -22.57
N VAL A 117 -20.33 3.54 -21.81
CA VAL A 117 -19.73 4.86 -22.05
C VAL A 117 -18.25 4.73 -22.40
N LEU A 118 -17.84 5.41 -23.45
CA LEU A 118 -16.45 5.58 -23.84
C LEU A 118 -15.96 6.97 -23.46
N TYR A 119 -14.83 7.06 -22.76
CA TYR A 119 -14.14 8.30 -22.42
C TYR A 119 -12.90 8.49 -23.31
N LEU A 120 -12.65 9.73 -23.71
CA LEU A 120 -11.59 10.13 -24.62
C LEU A 120 -10.74 11.23 -23.97
N GLY A 121 -9.42 11.05 -23.98
CA GLY A 121 -8.44 12.06 -23.57
C GLY A 121 -7.81 12.71 -24.79
N CYS A 122 -7.98 14.03 -24.92
CA CYS A 122 -7.61 14.76 -26.13
C CYS A 122 -6.36 15.65 -25.95
N GLN A 123 -5.75 16.03 -27.07
CA GLN A 123 -4.60 16.93 -27.13
C GLN A 123 -4.95 18.36 -26.70
N ASP A 124 -6.19 18.82 -26.88
CA ASP A 124 -6.66 20.12 -26.38
C ASP A 124 -6.91 20.18 -24.86
N ALA A 125 -6.47 19.15 -24.13
CA ALA A 125 -6.65 18.97 -22.69
C ALA A 125 -8.11 18.78 -22.25
N SER A 126 -9.02 18.40 -23.17
CA SER A 126 -10.39 18.01 -22.84
C SER A 126 -10.54 16.52 -22.54
N ILE A 127 -11.45 16.19 -21.63
CA ILE A 127 -12.01 14.83 -21.50
C ILE A 127 -13.42 14.86 -22.07
N GLN A 128 -13.67 13.98 -23.04
CA GLN A 128 -14.95 13.86 -23.73
C GLN A 128 -15.52 12.46 -23.53
N TRP A 129 -16.84 12.28 -23.64
CA TRP A 129 -17.44 10.96 -23.54
C TRP A 129 -18.65 10.78 -24.45
N ILE A 130 -18.95 9.52 -24.75
CA ILE A 130 -20.14 9.15 -25.51
C ILE A 130 -20.73 7.85 -25.00
N THR A 131 -22.05 7.82 -24.88
CA THR A 131 -22.80 6.58 -24.61
C THR A 131 -23.12 5.91 -25.94
N LEU A 132 -22.65 4.67 -26.12
CA LEU A 132 -22.98 3.92 -27.32
C LEU A 132 -24.42 3.39 -27.29
N PRO A 133 -25.07 3.25 -28.46
CA PRO A 133 -26.34 2.55 -28.53
C PRO A 133 -26.17 1.08 -28.16
N VAL A 134 -27.11 0.52 -27.39
CA VAL A 134 -27.11 -0.91 -27.06
C VAL A 134 -27.45 -1.70 -28.31
N THR A 135 -26.45 -2.28 -28.98
CA THR A 135 -26.70 -3.27 -30.02
C THR A 135 -27.28 -4.52 -29.37
N LYS A 136 -28.55 -4.84 -29.66
CA LYS A 136 -29.10 -6.17 -29.32
C LYS A 136 -28.21 -7.23 -29.98
N PRO A 137 -27.78 -8.30 -29.28
CA PRO A 137 -27.13 -9.41 -29.93
C PRO A 137 -28.08 -9.98 -30.98
N HIS A 138 -27.64 -10.00 -32.25
CA HIS A 138 -28.37 -10.69 -33.31
C HIS A 138 -28.25 -12.20 -33.07
N ASN A 139 -29.17 -12.76 -32.27
CA ASN A 139 -29.48 -14.18 -32.23
C ASN A 139 -30.90 -14.39 -31.68
N SER A 140 -31.87 -14.44 -32.59
CA SER A 140 -33.11 -15.20 -32.40
C SER A 140 -33.59 -15.70 -33.76
N VAL A 141 -33.06 -16.84 -34.20
CA VAL A 141 -33.78 -17.68 -35.15
C VAL A 141 -34.98 -18.25 -34.39
N LEU A 142 -36.16 -17.84 -34.81
CA LEU A 142 -37.44 -18.39 -34.40
C LEU A 142 -37.46 -19.89 -34.76
N GLN A 143 -37.60 -20.77 -33.78
CA GLN A 143 -38.28 -22.04 -33.97
C GLN A 143 -39.62 -21.97 -33.25
N GLU A 144 -40.66 -21.83 -34.04
CA GLU A 144 -42.05 -21.99 -33.63
C GLU A 144 -42.26 -23.39 -33.04
N THR A 145 -42.66 -23.47 -31.78
CA THR A 145 -43.20 -24.69 -31.19
C THR A 145 -44.71 -24.78 -31.48
N PRO A 146 -45.23 -25.86 -32.08
CA PRO A 146 -46.66 -26.06 -32.18
C PRO A 146 -47.25 -26.53 -30.85
N LYS A 147 -48.44 -26.00 -30.53
CA LYS A 147 -49.29 -26.39 -29.40
C LYS A 147 -49.82 -27.82 -29.57
N SER A 148 -49.78 -28.65 -28.52
CA SER A 148 -50.95 -29.47 -28.13
C SER A 148 -50.84 -30.01 -26.70
N CYS A 149 -52.01 -30.15 -26.07
CA CYS A 149 -52.24 -30.54 -24.69
C CYS A 149 -52.19 -32.07 -24.44
N ASN A 150 -51.97 -32.39 -23.15
CA ASN A 150 -52.51 -33.51 -22.35
C ASN A 150 -52.31 -34.98 -22.81
N SER A 151 -51.54 -35.75 -22.04
CA SER A 151 -52.02 -36.80 -21.10
C SER A 151 -50.93 -37.86 -20.80
N ARG A 152 -50.79 -38.21 -19.51
CA ARG A 152 -50.16 -39.45 -18.99
C ARG A 152 -51.20 -40.60 -19.10
N PRO A 153 -50.86 -41.93 -19.00
CA PRO A 153 -49.78 -42.51 -18.18
C PRO A 153 -49.11 -43.85 -18.66
N THR A 154 -48.23 -44.36 -17.79
CA THR A 154 -47.78 -45.76 -17.50
C THR A 154 -46.65 -46.47 -18.28
N ASP A 155 -45.61 -46.81 -17.49
CA ASP A 155 -44.78 -48.04 -17.38
C ASP A 155 -44.09 -48.68 -18.60
N ILE A 156 -42.76 -48.83 -18.53
CA ILE A 156 -42.03 -50.09 -18.27
C ILE A 156 -40.50 -49.80 -18.24
N SER A 157 -39.79 -50.64 -17.49
CA SER A 157 -38.44 -50.56 -16.94
C SER A 157 -37.30 -50.95 -17.94
N PRO A 158 -36.02 -50.95 -17.52
CA PRO A 158 -34.83 -50.68 -18.35
C PRO A 158 -34.16 -51.95 -18.89
N HIS A 159 -33.31 -51.83 -19.93
CA HIS A 159 -32.03 -52.57 -20.05
C HIS A 159 -31.24 -52.29 -21.36
N SER A 160 -29.96 -51.97 -21.16
CA SER A 160 -28.75 -52.41 -21.91
C SER A 160 -28.26 -51.73 -23.21
N PRO A 161 -26.92 -51.75 -23.43
CA PRO A 161 -26.17 -50.90 -24.35
C PRO A 161 -25.84 -51.60 -25.68
N ILE A 162 -25.44 -50.85 -26.71
CA ILE A 162 -24.88 -51.41 -27.94
C ILE A 162 -23.50 -50.83 -28.26
N ILE A 163 -22.57 -51.76 -28.40
CA ILE A 163 -21.21 -51.69 -28.93
C ILE A 163 -21.25 -51.88 -30.46
N SER A 164 -20.42 -51.17 -31.23
CA SER A 164 -19.62 -51.69 -32.38
C SER A 164 -18.79 -50.52 -32.94
N GLN A 165 -17.46 -50.54 -32.89
CA GLN A 165 -16.47 -51.24 -33.76
C GLN A 165 -16.47 -50.80 -35.23
N THR A 166 -15.32 -50.28 -35.68
CA THR A 166 -14.64 -50.54 -36.99
C THR A 166 -13.33 -49.72 -37.00
N GLN A 167 -12.15 -50.30 -36.71
CA GLN A 167 -11.21 -51.03 -37.60
C GLN A 167 -10.77 -50.31 -38.89
N SER A 168 -9.51 -49.83 -38.83
CA SER A 168 -8.40 -49.95 -39.79
C SER A 168 -8.69 -49.96 -41.30
N ILE A 169 -8.13 -48.96 -42.00
CA ILE A 169 -7.57 -49.12 -43.34
C ILE A 169 -6.22 -48.39 -43.38
N GLU A 170 -5.14 -49.16 -43.37
CA GLU A 170 -3.84 -48.79 -43.95
C GLU A 170 -3.71 -49.49 -45.30
N ASN A 171 -3.01 -48.83 -46.24
CA ASN A 171 -2.29 -49.33 -47.45
C ASN A 171 -2.63 -48.52 -48.72
N THR A 172 -1.70 -48.10 -49.58
CA THR A 172 -0.23 -48.03 -49.60
C THR A 172 0.17 -47.16 -50.81
N LEU A 173 1.46 -46.78 -50.85
CA LEU A 173 2.31 -46.59 -52.05
C LEU A 173 2.05 -45.32 -52.90
N SER A 174 3.03 -44.61 -53.44
CA SER A 174 4.49 -44.51 -53.34
C SER A 174 4.92 -43.74 -54.60
N LYS A 175 5.96 -42.90 -54.53
CA LYS A 175 7.22 -43.07 -55.29
C LYS A 175 8.05 -41.78 -55.35
N LEU A 176 9.31 -41.93 -54.89
CA LEU A 176 10.56 -41.54 -55.55
C LEU A 176 10.85 -40.02 -55.60
N ASN A 177 12.03 -39.48 -55.27
CA ASN A 177 13.38 -40.01 -55.31
C ASN A 177 14.36 -39.13 -54.51
N LEU A 178 15.23 -39.80 -53.74
CA LEU A 178 16.70 -39.67 -53.68
C LEU A 178 17.42 -38.29 -53.62
N SER A 179 18.22 -38.20 -52.54
CA SER A 179 19.31 -37.32 -52.09
C SER A 179 20.64 -37.46 -52.89
N PRO A 180 21.85 -37.05 -52.40
CA PRO A 180 22.38 -35.87 -51.67
C PRO A 180 23.73 -35.35 -52.26
N THR A 181 24.54 -34.61 -51.48
CA THR A 181 26.04 -34.52 -51.38
C THR A 181 26.66 -33.14 -51.67
N LEU A 182 27.19 -32.43 -50.65
CA LEU A 182 28.52 -32.45 -49.98
C LEU A 182 29.55 -31.51 -50.64
N LEU A 183 30.15 -30.62 -49.84
CA LEU A 183 31.62 -30.49 -49.71
C LEU A 183 31.99 -29.55 -48.55
N SER A 184 33.00 -30.00 -47.81
CA SER A 184 33.69 -29.42 -46.67
C SER A 184 35.05 -28.86 -47.10
N GLU A 185 35.55 -27.80 -46.44
CA GLU A 185 37.00 -27.48 -46.25
C GLU A 185 37.08 -26.33 -45.22
N VAL A 186 37.49 -26.55 -43.96
CA VAL A 186 38.85 -26.57 -43.38
C VAL A 186 39.71 -25.35 -43.73
N GLY A 187 40.05 -24.54 -42.71
CA GLY A 187 41.06 -23.48 -42.81
C GLY A 187 41.36 -22.81 -41.46
N SER A 188 42.52 -23.11 -40.91
CA SER A 188 43.09 -22.71 -39.61
C SER A 188 43.91 -21.40 -39.65
N ASN A 189 44.08 -20.81 -38.46
CA ASN A 189 45.20 -19.95 -37.97
C ASN A 189 45.16 -18.41 -38.10
N ARG A 190 45.37 -17.78 -36.92
CA ARG A 190 45.74 -16.39 -36.54
C ARG A 190 47.05 -15.88 -37.21
N PRO A 191 47.62 -14.67 -36.92
CA PRO A 191 47.14 -13.38 -36.34
C PRO A 191 47.57 -12.15 -37.23
N VAL A 192 47.43 -10.90 -36.73
CA VAL A 192 48.37 -9.74 -36.84
C VAL A 192 47.65 -8.37 -36.98
N THR A 193 47.88 -7.47 -36.01
CA THR A 193 47.68 -5.99 -36.00
C THR A 193 48.79 -5.29 -36.84
N PRO A 194 48.77 -4.00 -37.26
CA PRO A 194 48.17 -2.84 -36.58
C PRO A 194 47.73 -1.62 -37.46
N THR A 195 47.26 -0.57 -36.75
CA THR A 195 47.26 0.88 -37.09
C THR A 195 46.40 1.42 -38.26
N GLY A 196 45.52 2.37 -37.92
CA GLY A 196 44.91 3.30 -38.87
C GLY A 196 43.84 4.18 -38.23
N ASN A 197 44.23 5.32 -37.66
CA ASN A 197 43.32 6.41 -37.30
C ASN A 197 42.65 6.95 -38.57
N LEU A 198 41.32 6.90 -38.65
CA LEU A 198 40.54 7.74 -39.56
C LEU A 198 39.19 8.08 -38.90
N ASN A 199 39.04 9.38 -38.62
CA ASN A 199 37.79 10.03 -38.25
C ASN A 199 36.69 9.64 -39.24
N ASN A 200 35.56 9.16 -38.74
CA ASN A 200 34.32 9.11 -39.53
C ASN A 200 33.15 9.64 -38.69
N SER A 201 32.56 10.70 -39.21
CA SER A 201 31.32 11.33 -38.78
C SER A 201 30.21 10.29 -38.63
N THR A 202 29.76 10.07 -37.40
CA THR A 202 28.55 9.31 -37.12
C THR A 202 27.34 10.13 -37.55
N ARG A 203 26.61 9.61 -38.55
CA ARG A 203 25.25 10.02 -38.93
C ARG A 203 24.37 10.13 -37.69
N SER A 204 23.70 11.27 -37.52
CA SER A 204 22.72 11.47 -36.45
C SER A 204 21.59 10.46 -36.60
N ALA A 205 21.27 9.75 -35.52
CA ALA A 205 20.01 9.03 -35.39
C ALA A 205 18.86 10.03 -35.56
N HIS A 206 17.93 9.73 -36.46
CA HIS A 206 16.69 10.49 -36.58
C HIS A 206 15.88 10.33 -35.29
N HIS A 207 15.64 11.44 -34.60
CA HIS A 207 14.85 11.50 -33.38
C HIS A 207 13.34 11.48 -33.72
N HIS A 208 12.53 10.73 -32.95
CA HIS A 208 11.07 10.60 -33.14
C HIS A 208 10.34 11.84 -32.60
N LYS A 209 9.57 12.54 -33.45
CA LYS A 209 8.84 13.79 -33.15
C LYS A 209 7.56 13.64 -32.30
N PHE A 210 7.20 12.43 -31.88
CA PHE A 210 5.90 12.15 -31.23
C PHE A 210 5.85 12.58 -29.75
N PHE A 211 7.00 12.60 -29.06
CA PHE A 211 7.10 12.99 -27.64
C PHE A 211 7.81 14.34 -27.42
N ASP A 212 7.95 15.17 -28.46
CA ASP A 212 8.57 16.49 -28.33
C ASP A 212 7.65 17.47 -27.56
N SER A 213 7.77 17.48 -26.23
CA SER A 213 7.31 18.60 -25.39
C SER A 213 8.44 19.61 -25.20
N LEU A 214 8.08 20.90 -25.11
CA LEU A 214 9.03 22.01 -24.92
C LEU A 214 9.96 21.75 -23.74
N SER A 215 11.26 22.02 -23.90
CA SER A 215 12.24 21.83 -22.85
C SER A 215 11.91 22.67 -21.61
N GLN A 216 12.29 22.21 -20.42
CA GLN A 216 12.09 22.92 -19.16
C GLN A 216 12.61 24.38 -19.20
N ALA A 217 13.67 24.63 -19.98
CA ALA A 217 14.24 25.96 -20.20
C ALA A 217 13.33 26.89 -21.04
N GLU A 218 12.56 26.34 -21.97
CA GLU A 218 11.62 27.08 -22.82
C GLU A 218 10.33 27.40 -22.07
N LEU A 219 9.83 26.47 -21.24
CA LEU A 219 8.69 26.71 -20.34
C LEU A 219 9.01 27.79 -19.30
N LEU A 220 10.22 27.77 -18.74
CA LEU A 220 10.71 28.82 -17.83
C LEU A 220 10.91 30.17 -18.53
N LYS A 221 11.31 30.20 -19.81
CA LYS A 221 11.38 31.43 -20.61
C LYS A 221 9.98 31.99 -20.94
N ALA A 222 9.00 31.14 -21.22
CA ALA A 222 7.63 31.53 -21.47
C ALA A 222 6.96 32.09 -20.20
N ALA A 223 7.21 31.48 -19.04
CA ALA A 223 6.75 31.98 -17.74
C ALA A 223 7.38 33.34 -17.38
N ARG A 224 8.69 33.50 -17.56
CA ARG A 224 9.40 34.76 -17.30
C ARG A 224 8.96 35.92 -18.20
N ARG A 225 8.56 35.63 -19.45
CA ARG A 225 8.01 36.64 -20.37
C ARG A 225 6.60 37.09 -19.97
N ARG A 226 5.83 36.28 -19.23
CA ARG A 226 4.48 36.65 -18.76
C ARG A 226 4.52 37.48 -17.48
N ASP A 227 5.43 37.22 -16.55
CA ASP A 227 5.56 38.02 -15.32
C ASP A 227 6.04 39.46 -15.57
N GLN A 228 6.81 39.70 -16.64
CA GLN A 228 7.23 41.05 -17.02
C GLN A 228 6.12 41.88 -17.70
N ASN A 229 5.09 41.23 -18.27
CA ASN A 229 3.99 41.90 -18.98
C ASN A 229 2.78 42.20 -18.08
N HIS A 230 2.78 41.79 -16.80
CA HIS A 230 1.68 42.07 -15.87
C HIS A 230 1.80 43.38 -15.10
N ASN A 231 2.84 44.19 -15.35
CA ASN A 231 3.08 45.46 -14.66
C ASN A 231 2.97 46.74 -15.51
N GLN A 232 2.33 46.71 -16.70
CA GLN A 232 1.93 47.93 -17.40
C GLN A 232 0.52 47.83 -17.99
N GLN A 233 -0.31 48.81 -17.65
CA GLN A 233 -1.73 48.94 -17.99
C GLN A 233 -2.00 49.28 -19.46
N SER A 234 -3.16 48.82 -19.94
CA SER A 234 -4.09 49.42 -20.92
C SER A 234 -3.54 50.28 -22.07
N SER A 235 -3.71 49.81 -23.31
CA SER A 235 -4.44 50.47 -24.42
C SER A 235 -3.95 49.98 -25.79
N HIS A 236 -4.90 49.95 -26.74
CA HIS A 236 -4.76 49.75 -28.18
C HIS A 236 -4.36 48.36 -28.74
N PHE A 237 -5.30 47.82 -29.52
CA PHE A 237 -5.09 46.80 -30.56
C PHE A 237 -4.06 47.28 -31.60
N SER A 238 -3.12 46.40 -31.96
CA SER A 238 -2.66 46.25 -33.35
C SER A 238 -2.17 44.83 -33.58
N ASP A 239 -2.63 44.25 -34.69
CA ASP A 239 -2.18 43.00 -35.29
C ASP A 239 -0.65 42.95 -35.43
N GLU A 240 -0.04 41.84 -35.02
CA GLU A 240 1.00 41.11 -35.78
C GLU A 240 1.45 39.89 -34.98
N SER A 241 0.94 38.70 -35.34
CA SER A 241 1.45 37.40 -34.88
C SER A 241 2.21 36.71 -36.03
N PRO A 242 3.40 36.14 -35.78
CA PRO A 242 4.26 35.59 -36.83
C PRO A 242 3.64 34.31 -37.41
N THR A 243 3.50 34.34 -38.73
CA THR A 243 3.02 33.26 -39.59
C THR A 243 4.05 32.13 -39.64
N PHE A 244 3.66 30.87 -39.38
CA PHE A 244 4.40 29.71 -39.88
C PHE A 244 3.48 28.55 -40.30
N ALA A 245 3.56 28.28 -41.61
CA ALA A 245 3.23 27.08 -42.39
C ALA A 245 1.82 26.45 -42.27
N ARG A 246 0.87 26.99 -43.04
CA ARG A 246 -0.32 26.27 -43.54
C ARG A 246 0.08 25.31 -44.68
N PHE A 247 -0.42 24.07 -44.66
CA PHE A 247 -0.72 23.30 -45.87
C PHE A 247 -2.22 23.48 -46.24
N PRO A 248 -2.60 23.40 -47.53
CA PRO A 248 -3.85 24.00 -48.01
C PRO A 248 -5.09 23.17 -47.66
N LYS A 249 -6.06 23.79 -46.95
CA LYS A 249 -7.42 23.27 -46.80
C LYS A 249 -8.27 23.73 -48.00
N ALA A 250 -8.91 22.78 -48.69
CA ALA A 250 -10.04 23.08 -49.57
C ALA A 250 -11.23 23.56 -48.72
N GLN A 251 -11.74 24.76 -49.00
CA GLN A 251 -12.89 25.35 -48.30
C GLN A 251 -14.19 24.92 -48.99
N ALA A 252 -15.12 24.35 -48.23
CA ALA A 252 -16.54 24.44 -48.50
C ALA A 252 -17.24 24.79 -47.18
N SER A 253 -17.83 25.99 -47.14
CA SER A 253 -18.60 26.51 -46.01
C SER A 253 -20.03 25.97 -46.04
N TYR A 254 -20.52 25.43 -44.92
CA TYR A 254 -21.95 25.36 -44.66
C TYR A 254 -22.27 25.84 -43.25
N ASP A 255 -23.27 26.71 -43.20
CA ASP A 255 -23.84 27.37 -42.03
C ASP A 255 -24.81 26.41 -41.33
N LEU A 256 -24.76 26.28 -39.99
CA LEU A 256 -25.68 25.42 -39.24
C LEU A 256 -26.13 26.07 -37.92
N SER A 257 -27.37 26.55 -37.94
CA SER A 257 -28.20 26.74 -36.74
C SER A 257 -28.87 25.42 -36.34
N SER A 258 -28.72 25.04 -35.06
CA SER A 258 -29.56 24.13 -34.24
C SER A 258 -30.02 22.78 -34.83
N SER A 259 -29.47 21.68 -34.34
CA SER A 259 -30.21 20.40 -34.19
C SER A 259 -29.51 19.42 -33.22
N GLN A 260 -30.32 18.63 -32.50
CA GLN A 260 -29.90 17.48 -31.71
C GLN A 260 -29.21 16.43 -32.59
N GLY A 261 -28.26 15.66 -32.00
CA GLY A 261 -27.35 14.72 -32.66
C GLY A 261 -27.85 14.12 -33.96
N SER A 262 -27.25 14.54 -35.08
CA SER A 262 -27.63 14.11 -36.41
C SER A 262 -26.86 12.85 -36.82
N HIS A 263 -27.58 11.74 -37.00
CA HIS A 263 -27.06 10.52 -37.61
C HIS A 263 -26.89 10.74 -39.11
N SER A 264 -25.67 10.62 -39.63
CA SER A 264 -25.43 10.59 -41.09
C SER A 264 -24.72 9.29 -41.46
N LYS A 265 -25.22 8.62 -42.50
CA LYS A 265 -24.59 7.42 -43.08
C LYS A 265 -23.67 7.84 -44.21
N THR A 266 -22.38 7.58 -44.08
CA THR A 266 -21.41 7.65 -45.19
C THR A 266 -20.85 6.24 -45.37
N ASP A 267 -20.89 5.71 -46.59
CA ASP A 267 -20.35 4.38 -46.96
C ASP A 267 -20.76 3.18 -46.08
N GLY A 268 -21.98 3.18 -45.56
CA GLY A 268 -22.51 2.06 -44.75
C GLY A 268 -22.01 2.00 -43.31
N ILE A 269 -21.14 2.93 -42.90
CA ILE A 269 -20.61 3.08 -41.53
C ILE A 269 -21.39 4.19 -40.82
N GLU A 270 -21.79 3.96 -39.58
CA GLU A 270 -22.55 4.95 -38.80
C GLU A 270 -21.59 5.95 -38.14
N VAL A 271 -21.81 7.24 -38.38
CA VAL A 271 -21.03 8.32 -37.74
C VAL A 271 -21.79 8.82 -36.51
N LEU A 272 -21.13 8.80 -35.35
CA LEU A 272 -21.64 9.30 -34.09
C LEU A 272 -20.89 10.59 -33.72
N PHE A 273 -21.63 11.63 -33.34
CA PHE A 273 -21.05 12.89 -32.89
C PHE A 273 -21.20 13.01 -31.38
N ILE A 274 -20.10 13.38 -30.70
CA ILE A 274 -20.13 13.70 -29.27
C ILE A 274 -20.88 15.02 -29.08
N SER A 275 -21.74 15.10 -28.06
CA SER A 275 -22.43 16.34 -27.72
C SER A 275 -21.47 17.37 -27.12
N ASN A 276 -21.68 18.66 -27.37
CA ASN A 276 -20.97 19.75 -26.70
C ASN A 276 -21.12 19.71 -25.17
N SER A 277 -22.20 19.11 -24.65
CA SER A 277 -22.44 18.93 -23.21
C SER A 277 -21.64 17.77 -22.59
N ASP A 278 -21.16 16.83 -23.41
CA ASP A 278 -20.48 15.60 -22.99
C ASP A 278 -18.96 15.79 -23.02
N CYS A 279 -18.51 16.93 -22.50
CA CYS A 279 -17.12 17.36 -22.53
C CYS A 279 -16.78 18.18 -21.28
N VAL A 280 -15.64 17.88 -20.67
CA VAL A 280 -14.95 18.78 -19.73
C VAL A 280 -13.80 19.43 -20.49
N THR A 281 -13.98 20.67 -20.90
CA THR A 281 -12.92 21.48 -21.51
C THR A 281 -11.87 21.86 -20.47
N TYR A 282 -10.59 21.89 -20.85
CA TYR A 282 -9.48 22.17 -19.94
C TYR A 282 -9.52 21.30 -18.67
N ALA A 283 -9.85 20.02 -18.83
CA ALA A 283 -9.80 19.05 -17.75
C ALA A 283 -8.40 19.02 -17.10
N HIS A 284 -7.37 19.32 -17.91
CA HIS A 284 -5.99 19.55 -17.49
C HIS A 284 -5.39 20.82 -18.12
N PHE A 285 -4.20 21.21 -17.68
CA PHE A 285 -3.37 22.26 -18.30
C PHE A 285 -2.31 21.70 -19.26
N GLY A 286 -2.47 20.45 -19.68
CA GLY A 286 -1.58 19.73 -20.59
C GLY A 286 -2.33 18.58 -21.27
N TYR A 287 -1.67 17.94 -22.23
CA TYR A 287 -2.23 16.83 -23.01
C TYR A 287 -2.60 15.65 -22.11
N ILE A 288 -3.70 14.95 -22.41
CA ILE A 288 -4.17 13.80 -21.62
C ILE A 288 -3.63 12.51 -22.22
N TYR A 289 -2.44 12.12 -21.78
CA TYR A 289 -1.71 10.97 -22.33
C TYR A 289 -2.31 9.62 -21.93
N CYS A 290 -2.95 9.53 -20.76
CA CYS A 290 -3.50 8.27 -20.29
C CYS A 290 -4.80 8.45 -19.50
N LEU A 291 -5.75 7.54 -19.76
CA LEU A 291 -7.01 7.40 -19.04
C LEU A 291 -7.10 5.99 -18.49
N LEU A 292 -7.66 5.85 -17.28
CA LEU A 292 -7.85 4.56 -16.64
C LEU A 292 -9.18 4.54 -15.89
N LEU A 293 -10.02 3.54 -16.17
CA LEU A 293 -11.25 3.31 -15.42
C LEU A 293 -10.95 2.40 -14.23
N ILE A 294 -11.38 2.81 -13.04
CA ILE A 294 -11.19 2.04 -11.79
C ILE A 294 -12.52 1.87 -11.05
N HIS A 295 -12.55 0.93 -10.11
CA HIS A 295 -13.66 0.78 -9.17
C HIS A 295 -13.15 0.88 -7.73
N LEU A 296 -13.54 1.92 -7.01
CA LEU A 296 -13.25 2.10 -5.58
C LEU A 296 -14.56 1.96 -4.81
N ASN A 297 -14.60 1.09 -3.80
CA ASN A 297 -15.80 0.84 -2.99
C ASN A 297 -17.05 0.58 -3.84
N GLN A 298 -16.91 -0.20 -4.92
CA GLN A 298 -17.95 -0.54 -5.90
C GLN A 298 -18.48 0.62 -6.76
N GLN A 299 -17.87 1.81 -6.70
CA GLN A 299 -18.21 2.96 -7.53
C GLN A 299 -17.17 3.17 -8.64
N PRO A 300 -17.59 3.46 -9.88
CA PRO A 300 -16.67 3.71 -10.98
C PRO A 300 -16.07 5.12 -10.90
N TYR A 301 -14.76 5.21 -11.10
CA TYR A 301 -14.04 6.47 -11.25
C TYR A 301 -13.21 6.44 -12.53
N LEU A 302 -13.06 7.60 -13.15
CA LEU A 302 -12.10 7.81 -14.23
C LEU A 302 -10.86 8.47 -13.63
N ILE A 303 -9.68 7.93 -13.93
CA ILE A 303 -8.39 8.58 -13.62
C ILE A 303 -7.81 9.12 -14.91
N SER A 304 -7.31 10.36 -14.89
CA SER A 304 -6.57 10.96 -16.00
C SER A 304 -5.17 11.39 -15.59
N GLY A 305 -4.18 11.06 -16.42
CA GLY A 305 -2.79 11.50 -16.30
C GLY A 305 -2.44 12.45 -17.45
N SER A 306 -1.71 13.52 -17.13
CA SER A 306 -1.52 14.64 -18.05
C SER A 306 -0.09 15.18 -18.11
N GLY A 307 0.18 15.93 -19.18
CA GLY A 307 1.36 16.77 -19.37
C GLY A 307 1.56 17.88 -18.35
N ASP A 308 0.56 18.19 -17.51
CA ASP A 308 0.69 19.14 -16.40
C ASP A 308 1.22 18.52 -15.10
N SER A 309 1.75 17.29 -15.18
CA SER A 309 2.28 16.50 -14.05
C SER A 309 1.23 16.10 -12.99
N THR A 310 -0.07 16.29 -13.27
CA THR A 310 -1.14 15.94 -12.33
C THR A 310 -1.86 14.66 -12.74
N ILE A 311 -2.37 13.96 -11.73
CA ILE A 311 -3.32 12.87 -11.90
C ILE A 311 -4.63 13.32 -11.26
N LYS A 312 -5.74 13.28 -12.00
CA LYS A 312 -7.07 13.65 -11.48
C LYS A 312 -7.97 12.44 -11.38
N VAL A 313 -8.70 12.34 -10.28
CA VAL A 313 -9.67 11.27 -10.01
C VAL A 313 -11.08 11.85 -10.14
N TRP A 314 -11.76 11.50 -11.21
CA TRP A 314 -13.10 12.00 -11.56
C TRP A 314 -14.16 11.02 -11.10
N SER A 315 -15.16 11.52 -10.39
CA SER A 315 -16.34 10.72 -10.07
C SER A 315 -17.26 10.65 -11.28
N ILE A 316 -17.74 9.44 -11.59
CA ILE A 316 -18.65 9.19 -12.69
C ILE A 316 -20.07 9.16 -12.15
N ASP A 317 -20.98 9.89 -12.79
CA ASP A 317 -22.39 9.78 -12.48
C ASP A 317 -22.92 8.39 -12.92
N PRO A 318 -23.47 7.57 -12.01
CA PRO A 318 -23.83 6.19 -12.31
C PRO A 318 -25.06 6.06 -13.22
N GLN A 319 -25.83 7.14 -13.46
CA GLN A 319 -27.00 7.11 -14.35
C GLN A 319 -26.66 7.61 -15.75
N SER A 320 -25.91 8.72 -15.83
CA SER A 320 -25.62 9.38 -17.10
C SER A 320 -24.24 9.05 -17.67
N GLY A 321 -23.31 8.57 -16.84
CA GLY A 321 -21.90 8.44 -17.20
C GLY A 321 -21.13 9.75 -17.28
N ALA A 322 -21.77 10.89 -17.01
CA ALA A 322 -21.13 12.19 -17.04
C ALA A 322 -20.09 12.33 -15.91
N LEU A 323 -19.02 13.07 -16.20
CA LEU A 323 -17.97 13.35 -15.22
C LEU A 323 -18.39 14.52 -14.32
N LYS A 324 -18.24 14.34 -13.01
CA LYS A 324 -18.33 15.41 -12.01
C LYS A 324 -16.94 16.01 -11.78
N PRO A 325 -16.83 17.20 -11.15
CA PRO A 325 -15.54 17.78 -10.77
C PRO A 325 -14.65 16.75 -10.05
N PRO A 326 -13.32 16.83 -10.22
CA PRO A 326 -12.41 15.81 -9.72
C PRO A 326 -12.51 15.74 -8.20
N ALA A 327 -12.77 14.54 -7.68
CA ALA A 327 -12.86 14.28 -6.24
C ALA A 327 -11.50 14.47 -5.55
N LYS A 328 -10.42 14.21 -6.27
CA LYS A 328 -9.04 14.42 -5.82
C LYS A 328 -8.13 14.75 -6.99
N THR A 329 -7.13 15.59 -6.74
CA THR A 329 -5.98 15.78 -7.63
C THR A 329 -4.74 15.29 -6.89
N LEU A 330 -4.05 14.30 -7.45
CA LEU A 330 -2.76 13.83 -6.98
C LEU A 330 -1.68 14.67 -7.67
N THR A 331 -0.83 15.31 -6.87
CA THR A 331 0.27 16.12 -7.39
C THR A 331 1.55 15.78 -6.65
N SER A 332 2.68 16.03 -7.30
CA SER A 332 4.01 15.86 -6.71
C SER A 332 4.31 16.84 -5.56
N PHE A 333 3.48 17.87 -5.35
CA PHE A 333 3.68 18.88 -4.31
C PHE A 333 2.60 18.77 -3.23
N ASN A 334 3.01 18.72 -1.97
CA ASN A 334 2.12 19.14 -0.89
C ASN A 334 1.83 20.64 -1.10
N PRO A 335 0.56 21.07 -1.24
CA PRO A 335 0.26 22.48 -1.15
C PRO A 335 0.63 22.92 0.26
N VAL A 336 1.76 23.60 0.40
CA VAL A 336 2.07 24.37 1.60
C VAL A 336 0.93 25.39 1.72
N THR A 337 0.20 25.32 2.82
CA THR A 337 -0.80 26.31 3.19
C THR A 337 -0.24 27.72 3.02
N PRO A 338 -0.97 28.69 2.46
CA PRO A 338 -0.47 30.05 2.35
C PRO A 338 -0.23 30.58 3.77
N ILE A 339 1.03 30.77 4.13
CA ILE A 339 1.44 31.39 5.39
C ILE A 339 0.95 32.83 5.33
N THR A 340 -0.19 33.09 5.95
CA THR A 340 -0.62 34.44 6.33
C THR A 340 0.20 34.90 7.52
N THR A 341 1.43 35.35 7.28
CA THR A 341 2.17 36.30 8.14
C THR A 341 3.50 36.67 7.47
N PRO A 342 3.79 37.96 7.25
CA PRO A 342 5.06 38.39 6.67
C PRO A 342 6.13 38.43 7.77
N GLN A 343 6.96 37.40 7.87
CA GLN A 343 8.24 37.46 8.60
C GLN A 343 9.37 37.81 7.62
N PRO A 344 10.09 38.92 7.80
CA PRO A 344 11.26 39.21 6.99
C PRO A 344 12.46 38.41 7.52
N ASN A 345 13.24 37.81 6.62
CA ASN A 345 14.55 37.19 6.87
C ASN A 345 14.61 35.67 7.13
N VAL A 346 13.78 34.88 6.46
CA VAL A 346 14.14 33.48 6.15
C VAL A 346 14.39 33.37 4.65
N THR A 347 15.65 33.26 4.27
CA THR A 347 16.04 32.87 2.90
C THR A 347 15.54 31.44 2.70
N ALA A 348 14.35 31.31 2.10
CA ALA A 348 13.80 30.03 1.70
C ALA A 348 14.84 29.32 0.82
N LYS A 349 15.45 28.25 1.35
CA LYS A 349 16.21 27.31 0.53
C LYS A 349 15.24 26.79 -0.52
N LYS A 350 15.39 27.26 -1.75
CA LYS A 350 14.75 26.69 -2.95
C LYS A 350 15.07 25.20 -2.99
N SER A 351 14.15 24.37 -2.52
CA SER A 351 14.09 22.97 -2.93
C SER A 351 13.89 22.99 -4.44
N LEU A 352 14.93 22.59 -5.19
CA LEU A 352 14.94 22.64 -6.64
C LEU A 352 13.89 21.65 -7.19
N ALA A 353 12.93 22.19 -7.94
CA ALA A 353 11.90 21.43 -8.65
C ALA A 353 12.52 20.38 -9.58
N THR A 354 12.48 19.11 -9.16
CA THR A 354 12.86 17.94 -9.96
C THR A 354 11.66 17.07 -10.35
N ASP A 355 10.44 17.43 -9.92
CA ASP A 355 9.21 16.61 -10.05
C ASP A 355 8.15 17.16 -11.06
N LEU A 356 8.58 17.66 -12.22
CA LEU A 356 7.70 18.32 -13.21
C LEU A 356 7.53 17.53 -14.53
N GLY A 357 7.71 16.21 -14.53
CA GLY A 357 7.49 15.36 -15.71
C GLY A 357 6.00 15.15 -16.05
N ALA A 358 5.67 14.98 -17.33
CA ALA A 358 4.34 14.56 -17.77
C ALA A 358 4.01 13.14 -17.28
N VAL A 359 2.74 12.86 -16.93
CA VAL A 359 2.27 11.49 -16.66
C VAL A 359 1.92 10.83 -17.99
N LEU A 360 2.74 9.87 -18.43
CA LEU A 360 2.64 9.28 -19.77
C LEU A 360 1.87 7.95 -19.77
N THR A 361 1.92 7.20 -18.68
CA THR A 361 1.26 5.90 -18.58
C THR A 361 0.80 5.61 -17.16
N MET A 362 -0.29 4.87 -17.01
CA MET A 362 -0.84 4.47 -15.72
C MET A 362 -1.39 3.05 -15.78
N THR A 363 -1.30 2.34 -14.65
CA THR A 363 -1.95 1.05 -14.45
C THR A 363 -2.34 0.87 -12.99
N VAL A 364 -3.27 -0.02 -12.68
CA VAL A 364 -3.80 -0.20 -11.32
C VAL A 364 -3.87 -1.67 -10.94
N HIS A 365 -3.57 -1.96 -9.67
CA HIS A 365 -3.80 -3.27 -9.07
C HIS A 365 -4.40 -3.09 -7.67
N GLY A 366 -5.65 -3.50 -7.47
CA GLY A 366 -6.38 -3.23 -6.24
C GLY A 366 -6.58 -1.73 -6.02
N SER A 367 -6.17 -1.21 -4.85
CA SER A 367 -6.15 0.22 -4.54
C SER A 367 -4.81 0.90 -4.85
N THR A 368 -3.86 0.19 -5.46
CA THR A 368 -2.54 0.75 -5.78
C THR A 368 -2.49 1.20 -7.24
N LEU A 369 -2.32 2.50 -7.45
CA LEU A 369 -2.12 3.11 -8.76
C LEU A 369 -0.63 3.28 -9.04
N TYR A 370 -0.19 2.90 -10.23
CA TYR A 370 1.16 3.10 -10.72
C TYR A 370 1.12 4.13 -11.84
N SER A 371 2.06 5.06 -11.83
CA SER A 371 2.14 6.15 -12.81
C SER A 371 3.58 6.33 -13.29
N GLY A 372 3.78 6.27 -14.60
CA GLY A 372 5.07 6.46 -15.26
C GLY A 372 5.19 7.87 -15.84
N TYR A 373 6.36 8.47 -15.67
CA TYR A 373 6.61 9.88 -15.99
C TYR A 373 7.66 10.07 -17.10
N GLN A 374 7.64 11.25 -17.72
CA GLN A 374 8.60 11.69 -18.74
C GLN A 374 10.06 11.73 -18.26
N ASP A 375 10.31 11.74 -16.96
CA ASP A 375 11.65 11.79 -16.36
C ASP A 375 12.10 10.43 -15.82
N GLY A 376 11.53 9.32 -16.32
CA GLY A 376 11.93 7.98 -15.89
C GLY A 376 11.50 7.60 -14.47
N LEU A 377 10.71 8.46 -13.81
CA LEU A 377 10.12 8.18 -12.50
C LEU A 377 8.89 7.29 -12.65
N ILE A 378 8.69 6.42 -11.66
CA ILE A 378 7.45 5.69 -11.47
C ILE A 378 6.94 6.02 -10.08
N LYS A 379 5.78 6.68 -9.97
CA LYS A 379 5.14 6.95 -8.68
C LYS A 379 4.03 5.96 -8.42
N ILE A 380 4.01 5.45 -7.20
CA ILE A 380 3.05 4.49 -6.70
C ILE A 380 2.16 5.23 -5.72
N TRP A 381 0.86 5.19 -5.93
CA TRP A 381 -0.14 5.90 -5.16
C TRP A 381 -1.10 4.93 -4.51
N ASP A 382 -1.58 5.30 -3.34
CA ASP A 382 -2.75 4.69 -2.75
C ASP A 382 -4.00 5.45 -3.20
N LEU A 383 -4.97 4.74 -3.71
CA LEU A 383 -6.27 5.30 -4.03
C LEU A 383 -7.22 5.31 -2.83
N ASP A 384 -6.94 4.56 -1.77
CA ASP A 384 -7.71 4.64 -0.52
C ASP A 384 -7.37 5.92 0.26
N THR A 385 -6.08 6.27 0.40
CA THR A 385 -5.62 7.47 1.13
C THR A 385 -5.25 8.65 0.23
N PHE A 386 -5.17 8.45 -1.09
CA PHE A 386 -4.72 9.45 -2.07
C PHE A 386 -3.30 9.99 -1.81
N THR A 387 -2.42 9.16 -1.23
CA THR A 387 -1.04 9.54 -0.92
C THR A 387 -0.06 8.81 -1.84
N CYS A 388 1.05 9.47 -2.18
CA CYS A 388 2.17 8.82 -2.84
C CYS A 388 2.85 7.88 -1.85
N ILE A 389 2.90 6.60 -2.18
CA ILE A 389 3.52 5.53 -1.41
C ILE A 389 5.04 5.52 -1.63
N ARG A 390 5.46 5.51 -2.90
CA ARG A 390 6.86 5.36 -3.29
C ARG A 390 7.11 5.98 -4.65
N THR A 391 8.32 6.50 -4.84
CA THR A 391 8.85 6.90 -6.15
C THR A 391 10.01 5.97 -6.50
N LEU A 392 9.91 5.29 -7.64
CA LEU A 392 10.93 4.40 -8.18
C LEU A 392 11.67 5.06 -9.34
N PHE A 393 12.91 4.65 -9.55
CA PHE A 393 13.74 5.09 -10.67
C PHE A 393 13.99 3.91 -11.62
N HIS A 394 13.49 3.99 -12.85
CA HIS A 394 13.55 2.88 -13.79
C HIS A 394 14.99 2.38 -14.08
N ARG A 395 15.96 3.30 -14.18
CA ARG A 395 17.39 2.93 -14.36
C ARG A 395 18.12 2.56 -13.05
N GLY A 396 17.57 2.87 -11.88
CA GLY A 396 18.12 2.51 -10.57
C GLY A 396 19.26 3.41 -10.06
N ILE A 397 19.34 4.67 -10.53
CA ILE A 397 20.26 5.66 -9.95
C ILE A 397 19.58 6.22 -8.69
N SER A 398 20.16 5.97 -7.52
CA SER A 398 19.86 6.70 -6.28
C SER A 398 20.00 8.20 -6.56
N GLN A 399 19.02 9.02 -6.12
CA GLN A 399 18.89 10.46 -6.32
C GLN A 399 20.10 11.15 -6.99
N PRO A 400 19.93 11.88 -8.12
CA PRO A 400 21.04 12.52 -8.81
C PRO A 400 21.83 13.39 -7.83
N THR A 401 23.08 12.96 -7.56
CA THR A 401 23.99 13.73 -6.71
C THR A 401 24.40 14.97 -7.48
N LEU A 402 24.35 16.13 -6.80
CA LEU A 402 24.40 17.48 -7.38
C LEU A 402 25.66 17.82 -8.22
N ASN A 403 26.61 16.90 -8.40
CA ASN A 403 27.98 17.19 -8.83
C ASN A 403 28.46 16.41 -10.07
N SER A 404 27.60 15.74 -10.83
CA SER A 404 28.02 15.18 -12.11
C SER A 404 27.20 15.74 -13.27
N SER A 405 27.82 16.62 -14.05
CA SER A 405 27.34 17.11 -15.35
C SER A 405 27.37 16.03 -16.44
N LEU A 406 27.39 14.74 -16.06
CA LEU A 406 27.40 13.57 -16.93
C LEU A 406 26.18 12.66 -16.78
N ASP A 407 25.25 12.91 -15.85
CA ASP A 407 24.03 12.11 -15.71
C ASP A 407 22.98 12.55 -16.75
N LYS A 408 23.24 12.16 -18.01
CA LYS A 408 22.38 12.40 -19.17
C LYS A 408 21.08 11.60 -19.04
N SER A 409 19.97 12.35 -19.03
CA SER A 409 18.58 11.96 -19.34
C SER A 409 18.10 10.61 -18.77
N LEU A 410 17.29 10.70 -17.71
CA LEU A 410 16.36 9.62 -17.39
C LEU A 410 15.43 9.42 -18.60
N ASP A 411 15.21 8.17 -19.03
CA ASP A 411 14.36 7.86 -20.19
C ASP A 411 12.89 7.86 -19.75
N ASP A 412 12.03 8.51 -20.53
CA ASP A 412 10.57 8.53 -20.36
C ASP A 412 9.98 7.13 -20.18
N ILE A 413 9.08 6.96 -19.21
CA ILE A 413 8.32 5.71 -19.03
C ILE A 413 7.09 5.76 -19.92
N LEU A 414 7.10 4.97 -20.99
CA LEU A 414 6.09 5.03 -22.04
C LEU A 414 5.00 3.97 -21.85
N THR A 415 5.32 2.86 -21.20
CA THR A 415 4.35 1.78 -20.99
C THR A 415 4.53 1.07 -19.66
N MET A 416 3.40 0.65 -19.08
CA MET A 416 3.35 -0.08 -17.83
C MET A 416 2.25 -1.13 -17.86
N THR A 417 2.49 -2.26 -17.20
CA THR A 417 1.49 -3.33 -17.06
C THR A 417 1.70 -4.02 -15.73
N VAL A 418 0.61 -4.26 -15.00
CA VAL A 418 0.64 -4.94 -13.69
C VAL A 418 -0.11 -6.27 -13.78
N LEU A 419 0.37 -7.27 -13.06
CA LEU A 419 -0.21 -8.60 -12.95
C LEU A 419 -1.13 -8.70 -11.72
N ASP A 420 -1.98 -9.73 -11.70
CA ASP A 420 -2.92 -10.02 -10.60
C ASP A 420 -2.25 -10.36 -9.25
N ASN A 421 -0.95 -10.63 -9.24
CA ASN A 421 -0.17 -10.84 -8.03
C ASN A 421 0.57 -9.57 -7.56
N GLY A 422 0.36 -8.43 -8.22
CA GLY A 422 1.00 -7.16 -7.91
C GLY A 422 2.40 -6.98 -8.49
N GLU A 423 2.95 -7.95 -9.22
CA GLU A 423 4.17 -7.72 -10.01
C GLU A 423 3.90 -6.74 -11.15
N MET A 424 4.85 -5.85 -11.43
CA MET A 424 4.69 -4.78 -12.41
C MET A 424 5.82 -4.82 -13.44
N PHE A 425 5.50 -4.45 -14.67
CA PHE A 425 6.45 -4.26 -15.76
C PHE A 425 6.38 -2.81 -16.23
N SER A 426 7.54 -2.19 -16.42
CA SER A 426 7.64 -0.88 -17.04
C SER A 426 8.59 -0.90 -18.23
N GLY A 427 8.28 -0.10 -19.25
CA GLY A 427 9.07 0.07 -20.46
C GLY A 427 9.40 1.54 -20.71
N CYS A 428 10.61 1.83 -21.19
CA CYS A 428 11.07 3.19 -21.42
C CYS A 428 11.35 3.52 -22.90
N ALA A 429 11.54 4.81 -23.17
CA ALA A 429 11.93 5.34 -24.48
C ALA A 429 13.24 4.73 -25.04
N GLY A 430 14.12 4.21 -24.18
CA GLY A 430 15.34 3.50 -24.57
C GLY A 430 15.14 2.03 -24.97
N GLY A 431 13.91 1.49 -24.97
CA GLY A 431 13.62 0.10 -25.35
C GLY A 431 13.82 -0.93 -24.24
N MET A 432 14.19 -0.47 -23.06
CA MET A 432 14.40 -1.30 -21.88
C MET A 432 13.09 -1.59 -21.17
N MET A 433 12.97 -2.83 -20.69
CA MET A 433 11.89 -3.28 -19.82
C MET A 433 12.46 -3.65 -18.44
N VAL A 434 11.68 -3.40 -17.41
CA VAL A 434 12.01 -3.74 -16.03
C VAL A 434 10.83 -4.45 -15.38
N LYS A 435 11.11 -5.58 -14.71
CA LYS A 435 10.19 -6.31 -13.84
C LYS A 435 10.39 -5.87 -12.39
N TRP A 436 9.30 -5.57 -11.72
CA TRP A 436 9.21 -5.18 -10.31
C TRP A 436 8.36 -6.21 -9.58
N ASP A 437 8.76 -6.61 -8.37
CA ASP A 437 7.94 -7.45 -7.52
C ASP A 437 6.85 -6.64 -6.79
N SER A 438 6.02 -7.34 -6.02
CA SER A 438 4.96 -6.73 -5.20
C SER A 438 5.48 -5.83 -4.07
N SER A 439 6.78 -5.86 -3.78
CA SER A 439 7.46 -4.98 -2.81
C SER A 439 8.14 -3.79 -3.52
N PHE A 440 7.92 -3.65 -4.83
CA PHE A 440 8.50 -2.63 -5.70
C PHE A 440 10.02 -2.70 -5.83
N GLU A 441 10.61 -3.85 -5.53
CA GLU A 441 12.01 -4.11 -5.80
C GLU A 441 12.21 -4.57 -7.23
N ARG A 442 13.32 -4.15 -7.82
CA ARG A 442 13.65 -4.49 -9.21
C ARG A 442 14.13 -5.93 -9.28
N VAL A 443 13.33 -6.77 -9.94
CA VAL A 443 13.57 -8.21 -10.09
C VAL A 443 14.41 -8.52 -11.34
N LEU A 444 14.03 -7.94 -12.48
CA LEU A 444 14.69 -8.19 -13.77
C LEU A 444 14.77 -6.90 -14.58
N LYS A 445 15.84 -6.78 -15.39
CA LYS A 445 16.04 -5.70 -16.34
C LYS A 445 16.56 -6.29 -17.65
N TRP A 446 15.92 -5.98 -18.77
CA TRP A 446 16.35 -6.46 -20.07
C TRP A 446 16.02 -5.45 -21.18
N THR A 447 16.75 -5.50 -22.28
CA THR A 447 16.44 -4.72 -23.48
C THR A 447 15.43 -5.51 -24.30
N SER A 448 14.17 -5.08 -24.29
CA SER A 448 13.14 -5.73 -25.08
C SER A 448 13.20 -5.28 -26.53
N HIS A 449 13.38 -3.99 -26.81
CA HIS A 449 13.34 -3.43 -28.16
C HIS A 449 14.64 -2.70 -28.52
N GLN A 450 14.98 -2.66 -29.81
CA GLN A 450 16.13 -1.90 -30.34
C GLN A 450 15.82 -0.40 -30.55
N GLY A 451 14.56 -0.01 -30.31
CA GLY A 451 14.07 1.35 -30.16
C GLY A 451 13.13 1.43 -28.95
N SER A 452 12.38 2.52 -28.80
CA SER A 452 11.45 2.71 -27.68
C SER A 452 10.45 1.55 -27.49
N ALA A 453 10.24 1.16 -26.23
CA ALA A 453 9.17 0.25 -25.82
C ALA A 453 7.91 1.09 -25.59
N LEU A 454 6.99 1.07 -26.55
CA LEU A 454 5.89 2.03 -26.65
C LEU A 454 4.60 1.51 -26.02
N ALA A 455 4.36 0.21 -26.08
CA ALA A 455 3.16 -0.42 -25.57
C ALA A 455 3.47 -1.75 -24.91
N SER A 456 2.71 -2.10 -23.87
CA SER A 456 2.72 -3.42 -23.28
C SER A 456 1.32 -3.79 -22.82
N CYS A 457 1.02 -5.08 -22.87
CA CYS A 457 -0.19 -5.62 -22.29
C CYS A 457 0.08 -7.03 -21.73
N PHE A 458 -0.76 -7.43 -20.79
CA PHE A 458 -0.70 -8.74 -20.16
C PHE A 458 -1.90 -9.57 -20.62
N THR A 459 -1.68 -10.86 -20.85
CA THR A 459 -2.77 -11.80 -21.14
C THR A 459 -2.46 -13.18 -20.59
N PHE A 460 -3.51 -13.95 -20.32
CA PHE A 460 -3.40 -15.35 -19.95
C PHE A 460 -3.94 -16.21 -21.08
N HIS A 461 -3.10 -17.12 -21.59
CA HIS A 461 -3.47 -17.99 -22.71
C HIS A 461 -2.81 -19.36 -22.57
N ASN A 462 -3.59 -20.43 -22.76
CA ASN A 462 -3.13 -21.82 -22.67
C ASN A 462 -2.33 -22.16 -21.40
N GLY A 463 -2.75 -21.66 -20.25
CA GLY A 463 -2.05 -21.91 -18.97
C GLY A 463 -0.79 -21.06 -18.78
N LYS A 464 -0.44 -20.19 -19.73
CA LYS A 464 0.73 -19.32 -19.69
C LYS A 464 0.35 -17.88 -19.40
N ARG A 465 1.21 -17.21 -18.64
CA ARG A 465 1.16 -15.79 -18.35
C ARG A 465 2.06 -15.07 -19.35
N LEU A 466 1.44 -14.38 -20.30
CA LEU A 466 2.14 -13.76 -21.42
C LEU A 466 2.21 -12.25 -21.23
N LEU A 467 3.43 -11.71 -21.29
CA LEU A 467 3.66 -10.27 -21.45
C LEU A 467 3.91 -10.00 -22.93
N LEU A 468 3.14 -9.11 -23.53
CA LEU A 468 3.37 -8.64 -24.89
C LEU A 468 3.94 -7.22 -24.85
N THR A 469 4.99 -6.96 -25.62
CA THR A 469 5.61 -5.62 -25.71
C THR A 469 5.72 -5.20 -27.17
N GLY A 470 5.19 -4.02 -27.51
CA GLY A 470 5.30 -3.38 -28.83
C GLY A 470 6.32 -2.25 -28.80
N GLY A 471 7.09 -2.11 -29.88
CA GLY A 471 8.13 -1.10 -29.97
C GLY A 471 8.22 -0.39 -31.32
N SER A 472 9.06 0.65 -31.34
CA SER A 472 9.44 1.40 -32.55
C SER A 472 10.40 0.63 -33.47
N ASP A 473 10.84 -0.56 -33.07
CA ASP A 473 11.57 -1.51 -33.91
C ASP A 473 10.62 -2.41 -34.76
N ASN A 474 9.35 -2.00 -34.87
CA ASN A 474 8.33 -2.59 -35.72
C ASN A 474 7.92 -4.02 -35.34
N CYS A 475 8.12 -4.37 -34.08
CA CYS A 475 7.90 -5.71 -33.57
C CYS A 475 7.01 -5.71 -32.32
N ILE A 476 6.22 -6.76 -32.17
CA ILE A 476 5.61 -7.18 -30.91
C ILE A 476 6.38 -8.40 -30.41
N LYS A 477 6.88 -8.37 -29.19
CA LYS A 477 7.56 -9.51 -28.56
C LYS A 477 6.64 -10.14 -27.54
N VAL A 478 6.54 -11.47 -27.57
CA VAL A 478 5.70 -12.25 -26.67
C VAL A 478 6.58 -13.02 -25.69
N TRP A 479 6.43 -12.73 -24.41
CA TRP A 479 7.27 -13.26 -23.34
C TRP A 479 6.46 -14.16 -22.42
N ASP A 480 6.98 -15.34 -22.10
CA ASP A 480 6.49 -16.19 -21.02
C ASP A 480 7.10 -15.72 -19.70
N VAL A 481 6.23 -15.28 -18.78
CA VAL A 481 6.65 -14.69 -17.50
C VAL A 481 7.09 -15.74 -16.49
N TYR A 482 6.58 -16.97 -16.58
CA TYR A 482 6.91 -18.07 -15.66
C TYR A 482 7.11 -19.39 -16.41
N PRO A 483 8.23 -19.54 -17.14
CA PRO A 483 8.49 -20.73 -17.95
C PRO A 483 8.64 -22.03 -17.11
N GLU A 484 9.00 -21.92 -15.82
CA GLU A 484 9.31 -23.08 -14.96
C GLU A 484 8.09 -23.66 -14.21
N GLU A 485 7.01 -22.88 -14.01
CA GLU A 485 5.81 -23.31 -13.26
C GLU A 485 5.01 -24.44 -13.96
N GLN A 486 5.31 -24.76 -15.22
CA GLN A 486 4.61 -25.81 -15.97
C GLN A 486 5.05 -27.24 -15.61
N SER A 487 6.20 -27.42 -14.95
CA SER A 487 6.69 -28.76 -14.59
C SER A 487 6.05 -29.34 -13.31
N ASP A 488 5.49 -28.50 -12.45
CA ASP A 488 4.95 -28.92 -11.14
C ASP A 488 3.45 -29.24 -11.13
N LEU A 489 2.71 -28.89 -12.19
CA LEU A 489 1.26 -29.14 -12.28
C LEU A 489 0.89 -30.60 -12.63
N GLN A 490 1.88 -31.48 -12.84
CA GLN A 490 1.67 -32.90 -13.16
C GLN A 490 2.26 -33.87 -12.12
N LEU A 491 2.85 -33.38 -11.03
CA LEU A 491 3.51 -34.18 -9.99
C LEU A 491 3.03 -33.79 -8.59
N SER A 492 1.80 -34.17 -8.24
CA SER A 492 1.36 -34.19 -6.84
C SER A 492 0.67 -35.52 -6.48
N LEU A 493 1.39 -36.62 -6.72
CA LEU A 493 1.23 -37.88 -6.00
C LEU A 493 2.61 -38.52 -5.95
N THR A 494 3.41 -38.19 -4.92
CA THR A 494 4.29 -39.12 -4.19
C THR A 494 5.18 -38.34 -3.22
N ASP A 495 5.04 -38.66 -1.94
CA ASP A 495 6.04 -38.38 -0.91
C ASP A 495 7.39 -38.99 -1.30
N SER A 496 8.48 -38.26 -1.10
CA SER A 496 9.50 -38.64 -0.11
C SER A 496 10.77 -37.76 -0.18
N ALA A 497 11.14 -37.29 1.02
CA ALA A 497 12.49 -37.00 1.51
C ALA A 497 13.37 -35.92 0.83
N GLY A 498 13.67 -34.88 1.61
CA GLY A 498 15.00 -34.23 1.56
C GLY A 498 14.99 -32.70 1.61
N VAL A 499 14.80 -32.13 2.80
CA VAL A 499 15.05 -30.71 3.16
C VAL A 499 14.16 -29.70 2.41
N SER A 500 12.89 -29.66 2.78
CA SER A 500 11.95 -28.60 2.43
C SER A 500 11.81 -27.64 3.62
N THR A 501 11.98 -26.34 3.39
CA THR A 501 11.49 -25.28 4.25
C THR A 501 10.00 -25.48 4.47
N ALA A 502 9.66 -26.12 5.59
CA ALA A 502 8.30 -26.54 5.90
C ALA A 502 7.36 -25.33 6.02
N ARG A 503 6.70 -24.96 4.92
CA ARG A 503 5.42 -24.24 4.94
C ARG A 503 4.39 -25.19 5.54
N ILE A 504 4.29 -25.21 6.86
CA ILE A 504 3.21 -25.93 7.55
C ILE A 504 1.89 -25.26 7.15
N ALA A 505 0.99 -26.04 6.54
CA ALA A 505 -0.35 -25.56 6.20
C ALA A 505 -1.16 -25.36 7.49
N PHE A 506 -1.30 -24.12 7.95
CA PHE A 506 -2.14 -23.79 9.09
C PHE A 506 -3.62 -24.06 8.77
N GLN A 507 -4.25 -24.96 9.53
CA GLN A 507 -5.68 -25.26 9.43
C GLN A 507 -6.47 -24.27 10.30
N GLY A 508 -7.43 -23.55 9.71
CA GLY A 508 -8.28 -22.58 10.42
C GLY A 508 -8.12 -21.13 9.93
N ARG A 509 -9.24 -20.39 9.87
CA ARG A 509 -9.28 -19.00 9.36
C ARG A 509 -8.32 -18.08 10.13
N MET A 510 -8.36 -18.09 11.46
CA MET A 510 -7.53 -17.23 12.32
C MET A 510 -6.03 -17.43 12.04
N LEU A 511 -5.56 -18.68 12.03
CA LEU A 511 -4.14 -18.98 11.83
C LEU A 511 -3.62 -18.64 10.44
N ARG A 512 -4.43 -18.89 9.40
CA ARG A 512 -4.09 -18.48 8.03
C ARG A 512 -3.92 -16.96 7.95
N HIS A 513 -4.85 -16.22 8.55
CA HIS A 513 -4.79 -14.77 8.53
C HIS A 513 -3.60 -14.24 9.34
N LEU A 514 -3.32 -14.85 10.50
CA LEU A 514 -2.22 -14.47 11.38
C LEU A 514 -0.85 -14.76 10.75
N SER A 515 -0.67 -15.94 10.13
CA SER A 515 0.57 -16.30 9.44
C SER A 515 0.96 -15.27 8.39
N GLN A 516 -0.01 -14.85 7.56
CA GLN A 516 0.22 -13.82 6.56
C GLN A 516 0.42 -12.43 7.21
N PHE A 517 -0.29 -12.12 8.29
CA PHE A 517 -0.14 -10.83 8.97
C PHE A 517 1.26 -10.66 9.59
N VAL A 518 1.79 -11.72 10.18
CA VAL A 518 3.16 -11.80 10.75
C VAL A 518 4.22 -11.67 9.66
N SER A 519 3.93 -12.07 8.42
CA SER A 519 4.90 -11.98 7.32
C SER A 519 5.26 -10.54 6.92
N TYR A 520 4.40 -9.56 7.23
CA TYR A 520 4.70 -8.15 7.02
C TYR A 520 5.63 -7.63 8.11
N ARG A 521 6.76 -7.07 7.70
CA ARG A 521 7.76 -6.46 8.58
C ARG A 521 7.34 -5.05 8.99
N SER A 522 6.16 -4.93 9.60
CA SER A 522 5.53 -3.67 9.99
C SER A 522 6.27 -2.99 11.15
N ILE A 523 7.55 -2.68 10.98
CA ILE A 523 8.35 -1.99 11.99
C ILE A 523 8.14 -0.49 11.79
N SER A 524 7.62 0.22 12.78
CA SER A 524 7.32 1.65 12.61
C SER A 524 8.58 2.50 12.52
N ASN A 525 9.09 2.68 11.29
CA ASN A 525 10.21 3.55 10.95
C ASN A 525 10.17 3.93 9.45
N ASP A 526 11.02 4.88 9.04
CA ASP A 526 11.10 5.35 7.66
C ASP A 526 11.38 4.25 6.62
N LEU A 527 12.20 3.26 7.00
CA LEU A 527 12.67 2.19 6.11
C LEU A 527 11.58 1.14 5.82
N HIS A 528 10.69 0.90 6.78
CA HIS A 528 9.69 -0.17 6.77
C HIS A 528 8.26 0.39 6.63
N ARG A 529 8.13 1.68 6.32
CA ARG A 529 6.84 2.36 6.11
C ARG A 529 5.93 1.63 5.13
N GLU A 530 6.49 1.05 4.08
CA GLU A 530 5.71 0.27 3.12
C GLU A 530 5.21 -1.05 3.70
N ASP A 531 6.05 -1.76 4.45
CA ASP A 531 5.63 -3.00 5.13
C ASP A 531 4.51 -2.71 6.14
N CYS A 532 4.59 -1.62 6.90
CA CYS A 532 3.51 -1.15 7.78
C CYS A 532 2.23 -0.90 7.01
N ARG A 533 2.33 -0.24 5.86
CA ARG A 533 1.18 0.12 5.04
C ARG A 533 0.54 -1.08 4.35
N GLN A 534 1.34 -2.04 3.88
CA GLN A 534 0.85 -3.33 3.38
C GLN A 534 0.20 -4.15 4.50
N ALA A 535 0.74 -4.11 5.72
CA ALA A 535 0.14 -4.74 6.89
C ALA A 535 -1.24 -4.13 7.20
N ALA A 536 -1.37 -2.80 7.17
CA ALA A 536 -2.63 -2.08 7.38
C ALA A 536 -3.67 -2.42 6.29
N LEU A 537 -3.27 -2.42 5.02
CA LEU A 537 -4.14 -2.81 3.90
C LEU A 537 -4.56 -4.27 3.99
N TYR A 538 -3.65 -5.16 4.37
CA TYR A 538 -3.94 -6.57 4.59
C TYR A 538 -4.92 -6.77 5.77
N LEU A 539 -4.72 -6.05 6.87
CA LEU A 539 -5.61 -6.09 8.03
C LEU A 539 -7.00 -5.56 7.65
N LYS A 540 -7.11 -4.41 6.98
CA LYS A 540 -8.37 -3.89 6.41
C LYS A 540 -9.08 -4.96 5.58
N LYS A 541 -8.39 -5.54 4.58
CA LYS A 541 -8.96 -6.59 3.71
C LYS A 541 -9.39 -7.82 4.51
N SER A 542 -8.63 -8.20 5.54
CA SER A 542 -8.96 -9.31 6.43
C SER A 542 -10.23 -9.03 7.22
N LEU A 543 -10.36 -7.83 7.80
CA LEU A 543 -11.54 -7.42 8.57
C LEU A 543 -12.80 -7.34 7.68
N VAL A 544 -12.69 -6.85 6.44
CA VAL A 544 -13.79 -6.89 5.46
C VAL A 544 -14.23 -8.33 5.18
N ARG A 545 -13.28 -9.25 4.95
CA ARG A 545 -13.58 -10.67 4.73
C ARG A 545 -14.22 -11.34 5.95
N LEU A 546 -13.97 -10.81 7.14
CA LEU A 546 -14.54 -11.29 8.40
C LEU A 546 -15.94 -10.70 8.68
N GLY A 547 -16.39 -9.71 7.89
CA GLY A 547 -17.75 -9.15 7.97
C GLY A 547 -17.84 -7.70 8.47
N ALA A 548 -16.73 -6.97 8.57
CA ALA A 548 -16.73 -5.55 8.96
C ALA A 548 -16.86 -4.59 7.77
N ASP A 549 -17.40 -3.40 8.00
CA ASP A 549 -17.09 -2.22 7.18
C ASP A 549 -15.75 -1.65 7.65
N ALA A 550 -14.71 -1.70 6.82
CA ALA A 550 -13.36 -1.29 7.20
C ALA A 550 -12.72 -0.30 6.23
N ARG A 551 -11.98 0.66 6.79
CA ARG A 551 -11.30 1.73 6.07
C ARG A 551 -9.98 2.09 6.76
N LEU A 552 -9.10 2.76 6.03
CA LEU A 552 -7.90 3.37 6.60
C LEU A 552 -8.21 4.81 6.97
N LEU A 553 -7.78 5.23 8.16
CA LEU A 553 -7.77 6.64 8.56
C LEU A 553 -6.35 7.18 8.37
N PRO A 554 -6.17 8.35 7.74
CA PRO A 554 -4.85 8.94 7.58
C PRO A 554 -4.27 9.29 8.96
N GLY A 555 -2.99 8.95 9.16
CA GLY A 555 -2.20 9.47 10.28
C GLY A 555 -1.62 10.85 9.95
N ASP A 556 -0.79 11.37 10.85
CA ASP A 556 0.01 12.57 10.57
C ASP A 556 0.93 12.36 9.35
N PRO A 557 1.39 13.44 8.69
CA PRO A 557 2.33 13.33 7.57
C PRO A 557 3.55 12.47 7.93
N ASN A 558 3.87 11.51 7.06
CA ASN A 558 4.95 10.52 7.25
C ASN A 558 4.72 9.48 8.37
N ARG A 559 3.50 9.36 8.91
CA ARG A 559 3.12 8.32 9.87
C ARG A 559 2.23 7.25 9.23
N ASN A 560 2.19 6.09 9.88
CA ASN A 560 1.39 4.95 9.43
C ASN A 560 -0.12 5.21 9.66
N PRO A 561 -1.01 4.73 8.77
CA PRO A 561 -2.45 4.93 8.90
C PRO A 561 -3.05 4.08 10.02
N LEU A 562 -4.21 4.48 10.54
CA LEU A 562 -5.00 3.63 11.44
C LEU A 562 -5.96 2.77 10.61
N VAL A 563 -6.28 1.57 11.09
CA VAL A 563 -7.35 0.73 10.55
C VAL A 563 -8.58 0.89 11.43
N LEU A 564 -9.66 1.44 10.85
CA LEU A 564 -10.97 1.51 11.48
C LEU A 564 -11.89 0.47 10.85
N ALA A 565 -12.45 -0.43 11.64
CA ALA A 565 -13.40 -1.42 11.18
C ALA A 565 -14.60 -1.54 12.12
N THR A 566 -15.82 -1.56 11.58
CA THR A 566 -17.05 -1.73 12.37
C THR A 566 -17.78 -3.00 11.95
N PHE A 567 -17.99 -3.89 12.91
CA PHE A 567 -18.94 -5.00 12.79
C PHE A 567 -20.28 -4.56 13.36
N THR A 568 -21.33 -4.65 12.55
CA THR A 568 -22.69 -4.25 12.96
C THR A 568 -23.45 -5.44 13.52
N GLY A 569 -24.06 -5.28 14.69
CA GLY A 569 -24.94 -6.29 15.27
C GLY A 569 -26.23 -6.47 14.45
N LYS A 570 -27.00 -7.53 14.73
CA LYS A 570 -28.27 -7.81 14.02
C LYS A 570 -29.21 -6.61 14.03
N SER A 571 -29.80 -6.32 12.88
CA SER A 571 -30.95 -5.42 12.76
C SER A 571 -32.20 -6.21 12.42
N SER A 572 -33.23 -6.17 13.27
CA SER A 572 -34.55 -6.66 12.88
C SER A 572 -35.20 -5.61 11.99
N ALA A 573 -35.27 -5.87 10.67
CA ALA A 573 -35.98 -5.00 9.72
C ALA A 573 -37.49 -4.84 10.05
N LEU A 574 -38.04 -5.71 10.89
CA LEU A 574 -39.43 -5.71 11.31
C LEU A 574 -39.69 -4.83 12.55
N SER A 575 -38.66 -4.39 13.26
CA SER A 575 -38.78 -3.50 14.43
C SER A 575 -37.44 -2.79 14.66
N PRO A 576 -37.32 -1.49 14.35
CA PRO A 576 -36.15 -0.71 14.76
C PRO A 576 -35.96 -0.87 16.27
N PRO A 577 -34.74 -1.15 16.76
CA PRO A 577 -34.53 -1.29 18.19
C PRO A 577 -34.94 0.02 18.88
N ALA A 578 -35.71 -0.08 19.96
CA ALA A 578 -36.22 1.07 20.71
C ALA A 578 -35.10 1.90 21.37
N ARG A 579 -33.86 1.39 21.36
CA ARG A 579 -32.64 2.05 21.84
C ARG A 579 -31.48 1.78 20.87
N PRO A 580 -30.50 2.68 20.78
CA PRO A 580 -29.26 2.42 20.04
C PRO A 580 -28.56 1.17 20.58
N ARG A 581 -27.86 0.44 19.70
CA ARG A 581 -27.05 -0.72 20.12
C ARG A 581 -25.85 -0.24 20.92
N LYS A 582 -25.43 -1.04 21.88
CA LYS A 582 -24.16 -0.81 22.55
C LYS A 582 -23.00 -0.96 21.57
N ARG A 583 -21.97 -0.14 21.73
CA ARG A 583 -20.79 -0.10 20.87
C ARG A 583 -19.55 -0.37 21.72
N VAL A 584 -18.85 -1.44 21.39
CA VAL A 584 -17.58 -1.84 22.03
C VAL A 584 -16.43 -1.38 21.14
N LEU A 585 -15.53 -0.55 21.66
CA LEU A 585 -14.30 -0.23 20.95
C LEU A 585 -13.23 -1.26 21.32
N TYR A 586 -12.61 -1.91 20.34
CA TYR A 586 -11.38 -2.66 20.54
C TYR A 586 -10.18 -1.83 20.07
N TYR A 587 -9.20 -1.64 20.95
CA TYR A 587 -7.94 -0.98 20.63
C TYR A 587 -6.79 -1.99 20.58
N GLY A 588 -5.91 -1.83 19.59
CA GLY A 588 -4.69 -2.60 19.38
C GLY A 588 -3.75 -1.91 18.38
N HIS A 589 -2.66 -2.58 18.01
CA HIS A 589 -1.72 -2.08 17.00
C HIS A 589 -1.22 -3.17 16.06
N TYR A 590 -0.73 -2.76 14.89
CA TYR A 590 -0.19 -3.68 13.88
C TYR A 590 1.31 -3.49 13.63
N ASP A 591 1.91 -2.41 14.13
CA ASP A 591 3.34 -2.24 14.11
C ASP A 591 4.02 -3.11 15.17
N VAL A 592 5.29 -3.43 14.95
CA VAL A 592 6.09 -4.34 15.76
C VAL A 592 7.50 -3.80 15.94
N VAL A 593 8.19 -4.15 17.03
CA VAL A 593 9.62 -3.80 17.15
C VAL A 593 10.51 -4.53 16.14
N GLN A 594 11.74 -4.04 15.98
CA GLN A 594 12.78 -4.71 15.20
C GLN A 594 13.06 -6.14 15.74
N SER A 595 13.43 -7.06 14.85
CA SER A 595 13.74 -8.45 15.23
C SER A 595 15.08 -8.61 15.95
N GLY A 596 15.98 -7.63 15.87
CA GLY A 596 17.39 -7.83 16.27
C GLY A 596 18.15 -8.73 15.30
N ASP A 597 19.22 -9.36 15.78
CA ASP A 597 20.00 -10.33 14.98
C ASP A 597 19.18 -11.59 14.71
N VAL A 598 19.08 -11.97 13.44
CA VAL A 598 18.35 -13.16 12.99
C VAL A 598 18.97 -14.44 13.57
N ASN A 599 20.26 -14.43 13.91
CA ASN A 599 20.95 -15.58 14.50
C ASN A 599 20.50 -15.88 15.94
N ASP A 600 19.91 -14.91 16.64
CA ASP A 600 19.35 -15.12 17.98
C ASP A 600 17.97 -15.81 17.94
N TRP A 601 17.40 -15.99 16.73
CA TRP A 601 16.12 -16.64 16.52
C TRP A 601 16.29 -18.10 16.12
N SER A 602 15.50 -18.96 16.76
CA SER A 602 15.37 -20.38 16.41
C SER A 602 14.60 -20.63 15.10
N SER A 603 13.78 -19.67 14.68
CA SER A 603 13.05 -19.68 13.41
C SER A 603 12.99 -18.26 12.81
N PRO A 604 12.85 -18.10 11.48
CA PRO A 604 12.86 -16.77 10.89
C PRO A 604 11.76 -15.86 11.48
N PRO A 605 12.08 -14.64 11.95
CA PRO A 605 11.16 -13.82 12.76
C PRO A 605 9.85 -13.47 12.05
N PHE A 606 9.88 -13.30 10.73
CA PHE A 606 8.69 -12.95 9.94
C PHE A 606 8.11 -14.14 9.18
N VAL A 607 8.37 -15.36 9.64
CA VAL A 607 7.70 -16.57 9.16
C VAL A 607 7.10 -17.24 10.38
N MET A 608 5.77 -17.17 10.50
CA MET A 608 5.10 -17.78 11.66
C MET A 608 5.32 -19.31 11.63
N THR A 609 5.91 -19.84 12.70
CA THR A 609 6.13 -21.29 12.86
C THR A 609 5.42 -21.82 14.09
N GLY A 610 4.99 -23.08 14.04
CA GLY A 610 4.33 -23.74 15.18
C GLY A 610 5.25 -24.78 15.80
N GLN A 611 5.45 -24.75 17.12
CA GLN A 611 6.22 -25.76 17.85
C GLN A 611 5.67 -25.96 19.26
N ASN A 612 5.38 -27.22 19.62
CA ASN A 612 4.93 -27.63 20.97
C ASN A 612 3.73 -26.83 21.52
N GLY A 613 2.75 -26.50 20.66
CA GLY A 613 1.58 -25.72 21.05
C GLY A 613 1.79 -24.20 21.09
N TRP A 614 2.98 -23.73 20.74
CA TRP A 614 3.33 -22.31 20.61
C TRP A 614 3.40 -21.91 19.15
N LEU A 615 3.04 -20.66 18.87
CA LEU A 615 3.29 -19.99 17.60
C LEU A 615 4.43 -19.02 17.79
N TYR A 616 5.49 -19.12 17.00
CA TYR A 616 6.65 -18.24 17.01
C TYR A 616 6.59 -17.27 15.84
N GLY A 617 7.02 -16.02 16.07
CA GLY A 617 7.14 -14.98 15.06
C GLY A 617 7.03 -13.59 15.68
N ARG A 618 7.72 -12.60 15.10
CA ARG A 618 7.64 -11.22 15.56
C ARG A 618 6.20 -10.69 15.40
N GLY A 619 5.66 -10.20 16.51
CA GLY A 619 4.33 -9.64 16.67
C GLY A 619 3.20 -10.65 16.81
N VAL A 620 3.50 -11.96 16.95
CA VAL A 620 2.47 -12.97 17.22
C VAL A 620 1.77 -12.72 18.55
N SER A 621 2.49 -12.27 19.58
CA SER A 621 1.90 -11.86 20.85
C SER A 621 1.66 -10.35 20.89
N ASP A 622 2.53 -9.57 20.24
CA ASP A 622 2.56 -8.11 20.37
C ASP A 622 2.47 -7.40 18.99
N ASN A 623 1.31 -7.12 18.42
CA ASN A 623 -0.06 -7.32 18.94
C ASN A 623 -0.99 -7.97 17.89
N LYS A 624 -0.41 -8.60 16.87
CA LYS A 624 -1.15 -9.13 15.70
C LYS A 624 -2.05 -10.30 16.05
N GLY A 625 -1.61 -11.20 16.93
CA GLY A 625 -2.37 -12.36 17.40
C GLY A 625 -3.65 -11.96 18.14
N PRO A 626 -3.54 -11.21 19.26
CA PRO A 626 -4.69 -10.72 20.01
C PRO A 626 -5.69 -9.95 19.14
N THR A 627 -5.20 -9.06 18.27
CA THR A 627 -6.05 -8.29 17.33
C THR A 627 -6.88 -9.21 16.43
N LEU A 628 -6.27 -10.23 15.82
CA LEU A 628 -7.00 -11.18 14.98
C LEU A 628 -7.90 -12.12 15.78
N ALA A 629 -7.54 -12.47 17.01
CA ALA A 629 -8.39 -13.27 17.90
C ALA A 629 -9.71 -12.54 18.18
N VAL A 630 -9.66 -11.24 18.50
CA VAL A 630 -10.85 -10.41 18.70
C VAL A 630 -11.68 -10.34 17.40
N ALA A 631 -11.06 -10.02 16.26
CA ALA A 631 -11.78 -9.98 14.98
C ALA A 631 -12.48 -11.32 14.64
N CYS A 632 -11.82 -12.45 14.89
CA CYS A 632 -12.38 -13.77 14.66
C CYS A 632 -13.51 -14.11 15.65
N ALA A 633 -13.45 -13.63 16.90
CA ALA A 633 -14.50 -13.79 17.88
C ALA A 633 -15.79 -13.10 17.40
N VAL A 634 -15.67 -11.84 16.98
CA VAL A 634 -16.78 -11.06 16.45
C VAL A 634 -17.33 -11.70 15.17
N SER A 635 -16.46 -12.07 14.23
CA SER A 635 -16.84 -12.74 12.98
C SER A 635 -17.61 -14.05 13.23
N THR A 636 -17.22 -14.82 14.25
CA THR A 636 -17.93 -16.05 14.63
C THR A 636 -19.37 -15.74 15.07
N LEU A 637 -19.58 -14.68 15.85
CA LEU A 637 -20.92 -14.26 16.25
C LEU A 637 -21.73 -13.70 15.07
N VAL A 638 -21.10 -12.98 14.14
CA VAL A 638 -21.75 -12.52 12.90
C VAL A 638 -22.19 -13.71 12.03
N ASP A 639 -21.35 -14.73 11.86
CA ASP A 639 -21.65 -15.95 11.10
C ASP A 639 -22.81 -16.74 11.73
N GLN A 640 -22.81 -16.86 13.07
CA GLN A 640 -23.89 -17.46 13.85
C GLN A 640 -25.13 -16.56 13.94
N LYS A 641 -25.04 -15.39 13.32
CA LYS A 641 -25.91 -14.24 13.44
C LYS A 641 -25.91 -13.62 14.84
N SER A 642 -25.63 -14.32 15.95
CA SER A 642 -25.77 -13.93 17.36
C SER A 642 -25.15 -12.62 17.89
N LEU A 643 -24.52 -11.77 17.06
CA LEU A 643 -23.98 -10.48 17.51
C LEU A 643 -25.09 -9.43 17.70
N ASP A 644 -25.31 -8.98 18.94
CA ASP A 644 -26.34 -7.98 19.30
C ASP A 644 -25.76 -6.59 19.67
N VAL A 645 -24.44 -6.42 19.61
CA VAL A 645 -23.71 -5.16 19.82
C VAL A 645 -22.95 -4.77 18.55
N ASP A 646 -22.60 -3.49 18.41
CA ASP A 646 -21.63 -3.09 17.40
C ASP A 646 -20.22 -3.19 17.99
N VAL A 647 -19.25 -3.65 17.18
CA VAL A 647 -17.85 -3.72 17.60
C VAL A 647 -17.01 -2.88 16.65
N VAL A 648 -16.36 -1.85 17.20
CA VAL A 648 -15.51 -0.89 16.49
C VAL A 648 -14.06 -1.24 16.80
N MET A 649 -13.33 -1.78 15.83
CA MET A 649 -11.89 -2.02 15.95
C MET A 649 -11.13 -0.79 15.46
N LEU A 650 -10.31 -0.22 16.34
CA LEU A 650 -9.43 0.91 16.08
C LEU A 650 -7.98 0.47 16.30
N ILE A 651 -7.27 0.20 15.20
CA ILE A 651 -5.92 -0.40 15.24
C ILE A 651 -4.90 0.59 14.67
N GLU A 652 -3.90 0.98 15.46
CA GLU A 652 -2.85 1.90 15.02
C GLU A 652 -1.58 1.20 14.51
N GLY A 653 -0.65 1.96 13.94
CA GLY A 653 0.62 1.45 13.40
C GLY A 653 1.84 2.22 13.88
N GLU A 654 1.75 2.88 15.03
CA GLU A 654 2.83 3.69 15.60
C GLU A 654 3.03 3.42 17.11
N GLU A 655 2.40 2.41 17.70
CA GLU A 655 2.44 2.18 19.17
C GLU A 655 3.89 2.01 19.65
N GLU A 656 4.66 1.20 18.93
CA GLU A 656 6.06 0.88 19.19
C GLU A 656 7.00 2.06 18.89
N ALA A 657 6.46 3.11 18.26
CA ALA A 657 7.11 4.37 17.97
C ALA A 657 6.49 5.56 18.76
N GLY A 658 5.75 5.26 19.83
CA GLY A 658 5.19 6.26 20.76
C GLY A 658 3.83 6.84 20.33
N SER A 659 3.05 6.12 19.53
CA SER A 659 1.70 6.49 19.05
C SER A 659 1.61 7.88 18.43
N ALA A 660 2.65 8.30 17.70
CA ALA A 660 2.74 9.64 17.13
C ALA A 660 1.60 9.90 16.12
N GLY A 661 0.78 10.92 16.41
CA GLY A 661 -0.36 11.31 15.57
C GLY A 661 -1.65 10.52 15.83
N PHE A 662 -1.62 9.49 16.70
CA PHE A 662 -2.80 8.67 17.03
C PHE A 662 -3.95 9.51 17.59
N GLN A 663 -3.66 10.32 18.63
CA GLN A 663 -4.68 11.12 19.31
C GLN A 663 -5.39 12.08 18.35
N LYS A 664 -4.61 12.77 17.53
CA LYS A 664 -5.13 13.70 16.52
C LYS A 664 -5.98 12.99 15.47
N ALA A 665 -5.53 11.84 14.96
CA ALA A 665 -6.30 11.05 14.00
C ALA A 665 -7.65 10.58 14.59
N VAL A 666 -7.68 10.19 15.87
CA VAL A 666 -8.92 9.82 16.57
C VAL A 666 -9.85 11.03 16.71
N GLN A 667 -9.33 12.17 17.12
CA GLN A 667 -10.11 13.42 17.30
C GLN A 667 -10.71 13.91 15.97
N GLU A 668 -9.94 13.91 14.89
CA GLU A 668 -10.40 14.32 13.55
C GLU A 668 -11.46 13.37 12.97
N ASN A 669 -11.48 12.11 13.41
CA ASN A 669 -12.41 11.09 12.91
C ASN A 669 -13.43 10.65 13.98
N LYS A 670 -13.63 11.45 15.05
CA LYS A 670 -14.50 11.08 16.17
C LYS A 670 -15.93 10.81 15.74
N ASP A 671 -16.48 11.63 14.84
CA ASP A 671 -17.84 11.45 14.29
C ASP A 671 -17.99 10.11 13.55
N LEU A 672 -16.91 9.66 12.90
CA LEU A 672 -16.88 8.42 12.14
C LEU A 672 -16.74 7.19 13.06
N ILE A 673 -15.97 7.32 14.13
CA ILE A 673 -15.86 6.28 15.18
C ILE A 673 -17.20 6.17 15.91
N GLY A 674 -17.81 7.31 16.22
CA GLY A 674 -19.07 7.45 16.94
C GLY A 674 -18.96 7.15 18.43
N ASN A 675 -20.11 7.12 19.10
CA ASN A 675 -20.18 6.90 20.56
C ASN A 675 -19.71 5.49 20.94
N ILE A 676 -19.06 5.35 22.09
CA ILE A 676 -18.52 4.10 22.61
C ILE A 676 -19.01 3.90 24.06
N ASP A 677 -19.45 2.69 24.40
CA ASP A 677 -19.93 2.37 25.76
C ASP A 677 -18.87 1.71 26.64
N VAL A 678 -17.96 0.95 26.01
CA VAL A 678 -16.87 0.23 26.69
C VAL A 678 -15.71 0.03 25.73
N ILE A 679 -14.50 0.15 26.25
CA ILE A 679 -13.25 -0.06 25.53
C ILE A 679 -12.67 -1.40 25.98
N LEU A 680 -12.31 -2.26 25.02
CA LEU A 680 -11.61 -3.52 25.22
C LEU A 680 -10.20 -3.39 24.66
N VAL A 681 -9.21 -3.79 25.45
CA VAL A 681 -7.82 -3.81 25.05
C VAL A 681 -7.28 -5.20 25.30
N SER A 682 -6.42 -5.69 24.39
CA SER A 682 -5.70 -6.95 24.60
C SER A 682 -4.29 -6.77 24.11
N ASN A 683 -3.45 -6.20 24.98
CA ASN A 683 -2.05 -5.91 24.69
C ASN A 683 -1.22 -6.00 25.98
N SER A 684 -1.13 -7.19 26.55
CA SER A 684 -0.48 -7.45 27.85
C SER A 684 -0.31 -8.94 28.07
N TYR A 685 0.34 -9.30 29.18
CA TYR A 685 0.81 -10.65 29.45
C TYR A 685 0.30 -11.14 30.80
N TRP A 686 0.07 -12.44 30.91
CA TRP A 686 -0.13 -13.09 32.20
C TRP A 686 1.15 -13.08 33.03
N LEU A 687 1.03 -13.28 34.33
CA LEU A 687 2.17 -13.36 35.24
C LEU A 687 3.00 -14.64 35.04
N GLY A 688 2.38 -15.69 34.52
CA GLY A 688 2.98 -17.00 34.19
C GLY A 688 2.30 -17.61 32.96
N ASP A 689 2.43 -18.92 32.77
CA ASP A 689 1.95 -19.61 31.55
C ASP A 689 0.59 -20.32 31.68
N ASP A 690 0.06 -20.43 32.91
CA ASP A 690 -1.07 -21.32 33.21
C ASP A 690 -2.32 -20.62 33.79
N ALA A 691 -2.16 -19.54 34.57
CA ALA A 691 -3.30 -18.83 35.16
C ALA A 691 -3.72 -17.59 34.34
N PRO A 692 -5.01 -17.49 33.94
CA PRO A 692 -5.50 -16.31 33.27
C PRO A 692 -5.43 -15.09 34.18
N CYS A 693 -5.02 -13.96 33.61
CA CYS A 693 -4.92 -12.69 34.33
C CYS A 693 -5.87 -11.64 33.71
N MET A 694 -6.18 -10.62 34.49
CA MET A 694 -6.82 -9.37 34.05
C MET A 694 -5.92 -8.21 34.46
N THR A 695 -5.56 -7.35 33.51
CA THR A 695 -4.77 -6.16 33.81
C THR A 695 -5.72 -5.01 34.17
N PHE A 696 -5.50 -4.37 35.32
CA PHE A 696 -6.32 -3.23 35.74
C PHE A 696 -5.52 -1.97 36.02
N GLY A 697 -4.20 -1.99 35.81
CA GLY A 697 -3.41 -0.78 35.93
C GLY A 697 -2.06 -0.87 35.23
N LEU A 698 -1.65 0.25 34.63
CA LEU A 698 -0.40 0.45 33.93
C LEU A 698 0.32 1.66 34.51
N ARG A 699 1.65 1.63 34.51
CA ARG A 699 2.44 2.81 34.85
C ARG A 699 2.43 3.79 33.69
N GLY A 700 2.58 5.07 33.99
CA GLY A 700 2.92 6.07 32.98
C GLY A 700 4.43 6.07 32.75
N VAL A 701 4.88 6.79 31.73
CA VAL A 701 6.31 6.96 31.46
C VAL A 701 6.62 8.35 30.95
N ILE A 702 7.75 8.89 31.38
CA ILE A 702 8.39 10.09 30.83
C ILE A 702 9.75 9.64 30.30
N HIS A 703 9.98 9.82 29.00
CA HIS A 703 11.28 9.62 28.37
C HIS A 703 11.96 10.96 28.14
N ALA A 704 13.20 11.09 28.61
CA ALA A 704 13.97 12.31 28.50
C ALA A 704 15.41 12.05 28.05
N THR A 705 16.02 13.07 27.45
CA THR A 705 17.44 13.10 27.11
C THR A 705 18.11 14.26 27.81
N ALA A 706 19.17 13.98 28.57
CA ALA A 706 20.04 15.00 29.15
C ALA A 706 21.37 15.00 28.40
N ARG A 707 21.75 16.14 27.81
CA ARG A 707 22.97 16.31 27.03
C ARG A 707 23.84 17.40 27.62
N VAL A 708 25.09 17.09 27.89
CA VAL A 708 26.12 18.07 28.26
C VAL A 708 27.08 18.24 27.08
N THR A 709 27.34 19.47 26.68
CA THR A 709 28.21 19.79 25.52
C THR A 709 29.23 20.86 25.88
N SER A 710 30.47 20.66 25.46
CA SER A 710 31.56 21.63 25.55
C SER A 710 31.61 22.53 24.33
N LEU A 711 32.21 23.71 24.48
CA LEU A 711 32.55 24.58 23.34
C LEU A 711 33.81 24.10 22.59
N GLN A 712 34.57 23.19 23.20
CA GLN A 712 35.78 22.61 22.61
C GLN A 712 35.44 21.32 21.84
N PRO A 713 36.21 20.96 20.79
CA PRO A 713 36.09 19.66 20.15
C PRO A 713 36.57 18.54 21.08
N ASP A 714 36.46 17.29 20.65
CA ASP A 714 37.04 16.15 21.37
C ASP A 714 38.54 16.38 21.64
N LEU A 715 38.98 16.21 22.89
CA LEU A 715 40.36 16.50 23.32
C LEU A 715 41.11 15.23 23.70
N HIS A 716 42.44 15.25 23.67
CA HIS A 716 43.24 14.11 24.10
C HIS A 716 43.37 14.09 25.64
N SER A 717 42.85 13.06 26.31
CA SER A 717 42.76 13.05 27.78
C SER A 717 44.12 13.11 28.48
N GLY A 718 45.17 12.54 27.89
CA GLY A 718 46.54 12.64 28.45
C GLY A 718 47.18 14.03 28.33
N MET A 719 46.69 14.89 27.44
CA MET A 719 47.26 16.22 27.17
C MET A 719 46.43 17.34 27.83
N GLN A 720 45.11 17.16 27.89
CA GLN A 720 44.17 18.16 28.44
C GLN A 720 43.46 17.72 29.73
N GLY A 721 43.65 16.46 30.17
CA GLY A 721 43.05 15.94 31.40
C GLY A 721 43.41 16.79 32.62
N GLY A 722 42.40 17.12 33.43
CA GLY A 722 42.54 17.97 34.60
C GLY A 722 42.59 19.48 34.33
N THR A 723 42.51 19.93 33.07
CA THR A 723 42.53 21.35 32.71
C THR A 723 41.20 21.90 32.18
N VAL A 724 40.26 21.02 31.85
CA VAL A 724 38.96 21.35 31.26
C VAL A 724 37.81 20.76 32.07
N HIS A 725 36.63 21.39 31.99
CA HIS A 725 35.40 20.75 32.48
C HIS A 725 34.94 19.71 31.46
N GLU A 726 34.91 18.45 31.86
CA GLU A 726 34.64 17.33 30.97
C GLU A 726 33.14 17.02 30.91
N PRO A 727 32.49 17.05 29.72
CA PRO A 727 31.06 16.81 29.59
C PRO A 727 30.57 15.49 30.20
N VAL A 728 31.37 14.42 30.10
CA VAL A 728 31.04 13.11 30.69
C VAL A 728 31.01 13.20 32.22
N LEU A 729 31.99 13.87 32.84
CA LEU A 729 32.03 14.01 34.30
C LEU A 729 30.86 14.84 34.81
N ASP A 730 30.54 15.95 34.14
CA ASP A 730 29.41 16.79 34.52
C ASP A 730 28.09 16.02 34.39
N LEU A 731 27.89 15.28 33.29
CA LEU A 731 26.71 14.45 33.07
C LEU A 731 26.58 13.36 34.16
N VAL A 732 27.67 12.65 34.46
CA VAL A 732 27.66 11.61 35.51
C VAL A 732 27.34 12.21 36.87
N ARG A 733 27.88 13.40 37.20
CA ARG A 733 27.59 14.09 38.46
C ARG A 733 26.12 14.44 38.60
N ILE A 734 25.51 15.09 37.61
CA ILE A 734 24.09 15.48 37.72
C ILE A 734 23.16 14.25 37.73
N LEU A 735 23.47 13.21 36.95
CA LEU A 735 22.69 11.97 36.95
C LEU A 735 22.80 11.22 38.28
N SER A 736 23.98 11.22 38.91
CA SER A 736 24.19 10.59 40.22
C SER A 736 23.37 11.24 41.34
N MET A 737 22.98 12.52 41.17
CA MET A 737 22.18 13.23 42.16
C MET A 737 20.68 12.90 42.08
N LEU A 738 20.20 12.27 41.00
CA LEU A 738 18.78 11.94 40.81
C LEU A 738 18.26 10.91 41.83
N VAL A 739 19.16 10.13 42.42
CA VAL A 739 18.84 9.14 43.45
C VAL A 739 19.67 9.41 44.71
N ASP A 740 19.13 9.10 45.88
CA ASP A 740 19.85 9.16 47.15
C ASP A 740 20.67 7.88 47.40
N ASP A 741 21.41 7.86 48.52
CA ASP A 741 22.26 6.73 48.91
C ASP A 741 21.48 5.41 49.17
N VAL A 742 20.15 5.49 49.30
CA VAL A 742 19.24 4.36 49.51
C VAL A 742 18.49 3.99 48.21
N GLY A 743 18.73 4.73 47.12
CA GLY A 743 18.13 4.50 45.81
C GLY A 743 16.75 5.15 45.61
N LYS A 744 16.31 6.07 46.48
CA LYS A 744 15.08 6.85 46.26
C LYS A 744 15.32 8.05 45.36
N ILE A 745 14.33 8.36 44.54
CA ILE A 745 14.38 9.45 43.56
C ILE A 745 14.26 10.79 44.28
N ARG A 746 15.18 11.72 43.99
CA ARG A 746 15.33 13.02 44.67
C ARG A 746 14.63 14.18 43.95
N LEU A 747 13.46 13.93 43.39
CA LEU A 747 12.61 15.00 42.85
C LEU A 747 11.68 15.52 43.95
N ASP A 748 11.50 16.84 44.02
CA ASP A 748 10.66 17.46 45.05
C ASP A 748 9.21 16.99 44.93
N GLY A 749 8.60 16.61 46.05
CA GLY A 749 7.22 16.10 46.11
C GLY A 749 6.99 14.76 45.41
N PHE A 750 8.03 14.09 44.90
CA PHE A 750 7.87 12.95 43.96
C PHE A 750 7.00 11.81 44.50
N TYR A 751 7.08 11.50 45.79
CA TYR A 751 6.34 10.41 46.41
C TYR A 751 5.02 10.84 47.07
N GLU A 752 4.69 12.14 47.12
CA GLU A 752 3.50 12.63 47.84
C GLU A 752 2.19 12.18 47.19
N GLY A 753 2.16 12.06 45.86
CA GLY A 753 1.01 11.56 45.09
C GLY A 753 0.89 10.03 45.04
N VAL A 754 1.80 9.26 45.65
CA VAL A 754 1.76 7.79 45.55
C VAL A 754 0.72 7.22 46.51
N ARG A 755 -0.34 6.61 45.95
CA ARG A 755 -1.44 6.03 46.73
C ARG A 755 -0.97 4.94 47.72
N PRO A 756 -1.44 4.96 48.98
CA PRO A 756 -1.31 3.81 49.86
C PRO A 756 -2.06 2.61 49.28
N ILE A 757 -1.70 1.40 49.71
CA ILE A 757 -2.41 0.18 49.30
C ILE A 757 -3.75 0.09 50.03
N SER A 758 -4.84 -0.19 49.29
CA SER A 758 -6.14 -0.44 49.90
C SER A 758 -6.28 -1.89 50.34
N SER A 759 -7.21 -2.17 51.26
CA SER A 759 -7.50 -3.54 51.71
C SER A 759 -7.96 -4.47 50.58
N GLU A 760 -8.64 -3.93 49.58
CA GLU A 760 -9.14 -4.68 48.43
C GLU A 760 -8.00 -5.06 47.48
N GLU A 761 -7.10 -4.11 47.19
CA GLU A 761 -5.92 -4.36 46.35
C GLU A 761 -4.94 -5.31 47.07
N ASP A 762 -4.79 -5.19 48.39
CA ASP A 762 -3.91 -6.05 49.20
C ASP A 762 -4.33 -7.53 49.13
N LYS A 763 -5.63 -7.81 49.16
CA LYS A 763 -6.17 -9.18 48.97
C LYS A 763 -5.87 -9.75 47.58
N MET A 764 -5.79 -8.91 46.55
CA MET A 764 -5.43 -9.37 45.20
C MET A 764 -3.97 -9.84 45.18
N TYR A 765 -3.07 -9.15 45.89
CA TYR A 765 -1.69 -9.62 46.06
C TYR A 765 -1.60 -10.93 46.82
N ASP A 766 -2.44 -11.15 47.85
CA ASP A 766 -2.49 -12.43 48.57
C ASP A 766 -2.79 -13.60 47.61
N ALA A 767 -3.83 -13.45 46.77
CA ALA A 767 -4.22 -14.46 45.78
C ALA A 767 -3.09 -14.74 44.75
N ILE A 768 -2.40 -13.69 44.32
CA ILE A 768 -1.25 -13.82 43.40
C ILE A 768 -0.11 -14.58 44.07
N ILE A 769 0.24 -14.24 45.31
CA ILE A 769 1.33 -14.90 46.04
C ILE A 769 1.02 -16.36 46.32
N GLU A 770 -0.22 -16.67 46.70
CA GLU A 770 -0.68 -18.05 46.89
C GLU A 770 -0.50 -18.87 45.60
N HIS A 771 -0.84 -18.29 44.45
CA HIS A 771 -0.64 -18.93 43.15
C HIS A 771 0.85 -19.13 42.82
N LEU A 772 1.68 -18.10 43.00
CA LEU A 772 3.12 -18.14 42.70
C LEU A 772 3.91 -19.12 43.57
N ASN A 773 3.51 -19.33 44.83
CA ASN A 773 4.19 -20.28 45.72
C ASN A 773 4.15 -21.74 45.22
N GLY A 774 3.27 -22.06 44.26
CA GLY A 774 3.18 -23.37 43.62
C GLY A 774 3.82 -23.47 42.23
N ASP A 775 4.34 -22.37 41.66
CA ASP A 775 4.82 -22.31 40.28
C ASP A 775 6.33 -21.96 40.21
N GLU A 776 7.16 -22.99 40.02
CA GLU A 776 8.62 -22.82 39.84
C GLU A 776 9.00 -22.06 38.56
N SER A 777 8.09 -21.96 37.57
CA SER A 777 8.33 -21.29 36.28
C SER A 777 8.27 -19.77 36.40
N ALA A 778 7.50 -19.24 37.36
CA ALA A 778 7.34 -17.83 37.64
C ALA A 778 8.49 -17.29 38.50
N ASN A 779 9.74 -17.57 38.14
CA ASN A 779 10.95 -17.22 38.90
C ASN A 779 11.24 -15.70 38.85
N LEU A 780 10.28 -14.90 39.36
CA LEU A 780 10.22 -13.44 39.37
C LEU A 780 11.40 -12.80 40.09
N LEU A 781 12.02 -13.55 41.01
CA LEU A 781 13.11 -13.10 41.85
C LEU A 781 14.51 -13.40 41.29
N LYS A 782 14.62 -14.10 40.15
CA LYS A 782 15.88 -14.68 39.66
C LYS A 782 17.03 -13.67 39.44
N HIS A 783 16.74 -12.37 39.42
CA HIS A 783 17.73 -11.28 39.38
C HIS A 783 17.30 -10.06 40.22
N SER A 784 16.45 -10.25 41.23
CA SER A 784 15.92 -9.18 42.09
C SER A 784 16.78 -9.01 43.34
N HIS A 785 17.09 -7.76 43.70
CA HIS A 785 17.68 -7.44 45.01
C HIS A 785 16.63 -7.49 46.14
N ILE A 786 15.35 -7.45 45.78
CA ILE A 786 14.22 -7.66 46.70
C ILE A 786 13.97 -9.17 46.78
N THR A 787 14.04 -9.73 47.99
CA THR A 787 13.86 -11.17 48.24
C THR A 787 12.43 -11.56 48.58
N ASP A 788 11.59 -10.59 48.95
CA ASP A 788 10.16 -10.82 49.22
C ASP A 788 9.32 -10.60 47.95
N THR A 789 8.56 -11.61 47.55
CA THR A 789 7.75 -11.58 46.32
C THR A 789 6.72 -10.46 46.35
N ARG A 790 6.08 -10.20 47.50
CA ARG A 790 5.09 -9.12 47.64
C ARG A 790 5.74 -7.77 47.39
N ALA A 791 6.83 -7.47 48.10
CA ALA A 791 7.58 -6.23 47.95
C ALA A 791 8.10 -6.05 46.50
N HIS A 792 8.51 -7.13 45.84
CA HIS A 792 8.93 -7.08 44.45
C HIS A 792 7.79 -6.66 43.51
N LEU A 793 6.60 -7.27 43.65
CA LEU A 793 5.43 -6.92 42.86
C LEU A 793 4.96 -5.48 43.13
N LEU A 794 4.95 -5.06 44.40
CA LEU A 794 4.62 -3.68 44.78
C LEU A 794 5.57 -2.67 44.12
N ALA A 795 6.88 -2.94 44.13
CA ALA A 795 7.88 -2.11 43.47
C ALA A 795 7.66 -2.07 41.94
N LYS A 796 7.31 -3.20 41.34
CA LYS A 796 7.07 -3.32 39.89
C LYS A 796 5.74 -2.70 39.43
N TRP A 797 4.72 -2.60 40.27
CA TRP A 797 3.37 -2.24 39.83
C TRP A 797 2.84 -0.94 40.39
N ARG A 798 3.21 -0.60 41.63
CA ARG A 798 2.67 0.55 42.36
C ARG A 798 3.68 1.63 42.70
N GLN A 799 4.98 1.33 42.63
CA GLN A 799 6.01 2.31 42.92
C GLN A 799 6.54 2.97 41.64
N PRO A 800 6.78 4.29 41.68
CA PRO A 800 7.48 4.96 40.60
C PRO A 800 8.94 4.50 40.56
N ALA A 801 9.56 4.59 39.39
CA ALA A 801 10.93 4.13 39.18
C ALA A 801 11.66 5.03 38.19
N LEU A 802 12.99 5.08 38.26
CA LEU A 802 13.84 5.82 37.35
C LEU A 802 14.88 4.88 36.77
N SER A 803 15.20 5.02 35.48
CA SER A 803 16.20 4.21 34.82
C SER A 803 17.02 5.04 33.84
N ILE A 804 18.33 4.82 33.84
CA ILE A 804 19.26 5.37 32.85
C ILE A 804 19.56 4.24 31.87
N HIS A 805 19.19 4.39 30.61
CA HIS A 805 19.25 3.32 29.62
C HIS A 805 20.59 3.26 28.90
N LYS A 806 21.13 4.43 28.56
CA LYS A 806 22.29 4.56 27.68
C LYS A 806 22.98 5.88 27.93
N VAL A 807 24.31 5.88 27.84
CA VAL A 807 25.14 7.08 27.77
C VAL A 807 25.94 7.03 26.48
N ASP A 808 25.71 7.99 25.59
CA ASP A 808 26.45 8.14 24.33
C ASP A 808 27.41 9.33 24.44
N VAL A 809 28.55 9.23 23.75
CA VAL A 809 29.59 10.26 23.72
C VAL A 809 30.08 10.49 22.30
N THR A 810 30.64 11.67 22.04
CA THR A 810 31.38 11.94 20.80
C THR A 810 32.78 11.34 20.84
N GLY A 811 33.34 11.09 19.65
CA GLY A 811 34.68 10.56 19.47
C GLY A 811 34.73 9.04 19.29
N PRO A 812 35.93 8.49 19.00
CA PRO A 812 36.11 7.07 18.76
C PRO A 812 35.87 6.23 20.03
N ALA A 813 35.29 5.05 19.88
CA ALA A 813 34.95 4.13 20.97
C ALA A 813 36.18 3.58 21.75
N HIS A 814 37.41 3.84 21.30
CA HIS A 814 38.64 3.36 21.91
C HIS A 814 39.53 4.52 22.42
N SER A 815 39.49 4.65 23.75
CA SER A 815 40.35 5.33 24.73
C SER A 815 41.53 6.22 24.29
N THR A 816 41.38 7.53 24.50
CA THR A 816 42.14 8.47 25.39
C THR A 816 41.63 9.87 25.05
N VAL A 817 40.30 10.02 25.05
CA VAL A 817 39.61 11.21 24.52
C VAL A 817 38.66 11.73 25.60
N ILE A 818 38.65 13.04 25.78
CA ILE A 818 37.63 13.79 26.51
C ILE A 818 36.58 14.18 25.46
N PRO A 819 35.38 13.59 25.47
CA PRO A 819 34.34 13.89 24.51
C PRO A 819 33.86 15.34 24.62
N SER A 820 33.64 15.98 23.49
CA SER A 820 32.99 17.29 23.40
C SER A 820 31.51 17.25 23.75
N SER A 821 30.84 16.11 23.63
CA SER A 821 29.45 15.94 24.08
C SER A 821 29.22 14.57 24.71
N ALA A 822 28.36 14.54 25.73
CA ALA A 822 27.84 13.34 26.35
C ALA A 822 26.32 13.48 26.50
N GLN A 823 25.57 12.43 26.19
CA GLN A 823 24.11 12.38 26.33
C GLN A 823 23.68 11.14 27.10
N ALA A 824 22.64 11.25 27.92
CA ALA A 824 22.01 10.12 28.58
C ALA A 824 20.52 10.03 28.20
N ALA A 825 20.06 8.81 27.95
CA ALA A 825 18.64 8.49 27.81
C ALA A 825 18.10 8.02 29.16
N VAL A 826 17.09 8.73 29.68
CA VAL A 826 16.49 8.49 31.00
C VAL A 826 15.00 8.21 30.83
N SER A 827 14.45 7.30 31.63
CA SER A 827 13.00 7.19 31.81
C SER A 827 12.60 7.27 33.27
N ILE A 828 11.40 7.81 33.48
CA ILE A 828 10.73 7.87 34.78
C ILE A 828 9.37 7.19 34.62
N ARG A 829 9.15 6.11 35.37
CA ARG A 829 7.85 5.45 35.50
C ARG A 829 7.04 6.15 36.59
N ILE A 830 5.83 6.56 36.24
CA ILE A 830 4.90 7.23 37.17
C ILE A 830 3.69 6.35 37.45
N VAL A 831 3.00 6.61 38.56
CA VAL A 831 1.89 5.81 39.08
C VAL A 831 0.66 6.70 39.31
N PRO A 832 -0.53 6.14 39.59
CA PRO A 832 -1.76 6.92 39.76
C PRO A 832 -1.62 8.12 40.70
N ASP A 833 -2.29 9.22 40.34
CA ASP A 833 -2.30 10.55 40.96
C ASP A 833 -1.01 11.38 40.83
N GLN A 834 0.02 10.88 40.15
CA GLN A 834 1.16 11.69 39.76
C GLN A 834 0.88 12.44 38.44
N SER A 835 1.16 13.75 38.39
CA SER A 835 1.09 14.55 37.16
C SER A 835 2.33 14.35 36.29
N LEU A 836 2.11 14.17 34.98
CA LEU A 836 3.18 14.12 33.99
C LEU A 836 3.91 15.46 33.89
N GLU A 837 3.16 16.55 33.87
CA GLU A 837 3.66 17.91 33.68
C GLU A 837 4.52 18.36 34.87
N GLU A 838 4.04 18.11 36.09
CA GLU A 838 4.75 18.47 37.33
C GLU A 838 6.05 17.68 37.45
N ILE A 839 6.03 16.36 37.22
CA ILE A 839 7.23 15.53 37.29
C ILE A 839 8.21 15.86 36.19
N SER A 840 7.74 16.10 34.96
CA SER A 840 8.61 16.51 33.85
C SER A 840 9.31 17.83 34.15
N SER A 841 8.57 18.81 34.67
CA SER A 841 9.11 20.12 35.05
C SER A 841 10.09 20.01 36.22
N SER A 842 9.75 19.22 37.24
CA SER A 842 10.61 18.95 38.41
C SER A 842 11.91 18.26 37.99
N PHE A 843 11.86 17.29 37.09
CA PHE A 843 13.04 16.61 36.54
C PHE A 843 13.98 17.56 35.78
N VAL A 844 13.43 18.41 34.90
CA VAL A 844 14.21 19.39 34.14
C VAL A 844 14.86 20.39 35.10
N SER A 845 14.07 21.00 35.99
CA SER A 845 14.54 21.98 36.97
C SER A 845 15.61 21.41 37.91
N PHE A 846 15.45 20.15 38.33
CA PHE A 846 16.43 19.47 39.17
C PHE A 846 17.78 19.33 38.47
N LEU A 847 17.79 18.88 37.21
CA LEU A 847 19.04 18.73 36.45
C LEU A 847 19.69 20.06 36.13
N GLU A 848 18.90 21.08 35.78
CA GLU A 848 19.39 22.44 35.56
C GLU A 848 20.05 23.02 36.81
N THR A 849 19.35 22.95 37.96
CA THR A 849 19.88 23.40 39.25
C THR A 849 21.13 22.62 39.66
N ALA A 850 21.12 21.29 39.51
CA ALA A 850 22.28 20.45 39.81
C ALA A 850 23.49 20.82 38.93
N PHE A 851 23.27 21.11 37.65
CA PHE A 851 24.30 21.51 36.71
C PHE A 851 24.86 22.91 37.00
N GLU A 852 24.01 23.89 37.32
CA GLU A 852 24.42 25.23 37.73
C GLU A 852 25.36 25.18 38.95
N ASN A 853 25.05 24.32 39.93
CA ASN A 853 25.87 24.13 41.13
C ASN A 853 27.27 23.55 40.84
N LEU A 854 27.46 22.87 39.70
CA LEU A 854 28.79 22.41 39.29
C LEU A 854 29.70 23.55 38.88
N ASN A 855 29.16 24.75 38.59
CA ASN A 855 29.90 25.89 38.03
C ASN A 855 30.71 25.52 36.78
N SER A 856 30.17 24.60 35.97
CA SER A 856 30.80 24.14 34.74
C SER A 856 30.72 25.21 33.64
N ARG A 857 31.65 25.12 32.67
CA ARG A 857 31.65 25.95 31.46
C ARG A 857 30.93 25.28 30.29
N ASN A 858 30.54 24.01 30.48
CA ASN A 858 29.77 23.27 29.50
C ASN A 858 28.32 23.76 29.49
N LYS A 859 27.54 23.31 28.51
CA LYS A 859 26.12 23.60 28.38
C LYS A 859 25.30 22.32 28.61
N LEU A 860 24.30 22.40 29.47
CA LEU A 860 23.26 21.37 29.61
C LEU A 860 22.08 21.68 28.69
N GLU A 861 21.52 20.65 28.08
CA GLU A 861 20.23 20.65 27.39
C GLU A 861 19.45 19.42 27.85
N VAL A 862 18.22 19.63 28.36
CA VAL A 862 17.32 18.54 28.76
C VAL A 862 16.08 18.60 27.85
N THR A 863 15.75 17.47 27.23
CA THR A 863 14.62 17.35 26.32
C THR A 863 13.69 16.25 26.80
N ILE A 864 12.39 16.54 26.92
CA ILE A 864 11.35 15.51 27.11
C ILE A 864 10.96 15.01 25.72
N ASN A 865 11.24 13.74 25.45
CA ASN A 865 11.09 13.14 24.13
C ASN A 865 9.67 12.59 23.90
N HIS A 866 9.14 11.89 24.90
CA HIS A 866 7.85 11.20 24.85
C HIS A 866 7.27 11.04 26.25
N THR A 867 5.95 11.13 26.37
CA THR A 867 5.22 10.98 27.63
C THR A 867 3.97 10.15 27.43
N ALA A 868 3.67 9.27 28.39
CA ALA A 868 2.42 8.53 28.43
C ALA A 868 1.84 8.53 29.85
N GLY A 869 0.54 8.77 29.96
CA GLY A 869 -0.18 8.75 31.24
C GLY A 869 -0.18 7.36 31.87
N TRP A 870 -0.32 7.30 33.18
CA TRP A 870 -0.67 6.07 33.87
C TRP A 870 -2.14 5.71 33.59
N TRP A 871 -2.49 4.45 33.83
CA TRP A 871 -3.88 4.00 33.73
C TRP A 871 -4.25 3.16 34.96
N LEU A 872 -5.46 3.35 35.48
CA LEU A 872 -6.03 2.55 36.56
C LEU A 872 -7.52 2.33 36.27
N GLY A 873 -7.87 1.11 35.90
CA GLY A 873 -9.23 0.71 35.57
C GLY A 873 -10.12 0.65 36.81
N ASP A 874 -11.40 0.95 36.61
CA ASP A 874 -12.45 0.73 37.60
C ASP A 874 -12.80 -0.77 37.62
N LEU A 875 -12.56 -1.42 38.76
CA LEU A 875 -12.85 -2.84 38.95
C LEU A 875 -14.31 -3.12 39.29
N SER A 876 -15.14 -2.08 39.40
CA SER A 876 -16.56 -2.20 39.66
C SER A 876 -17.38 -2.16 38.36
N GLY A 877 -18.62 -2.63 38.47
CA GLY A 877 -19.60 -2.50 37.40
C GLY A 877 -19.79 -3.75 36.53
N PRO A 878 -20.82 -3.70 35.67
CA PRO A 878 -21.36 -4.91 35.05
C PRO A 878 -20.48 -5.45 33.91
N TYR A 879 -19.64 -4.60 33.28
CA TYR A 879 -18.72 -5.04 32.23
C TYR A 879 -17.54 -5.84 32.79
N VAL A 880 -16.98 -5.42 33.93
CA VAL A 880 -15.90 -6.12 34.63
C VAL A 880 -16.38 -7.49 35.14
N GLN A 881 -17.59 -7.56 35.68
CA GLN A 881 -18.22 -8.82 36.06
C GLN A 881 -18.40 -9.74 34.84
N ALA A 882 -18.92 -9.21 33.73
CA ALA A 882 -19.18 -10.00 32.53
C ALA A 882 -17.90 -10.60 31.91
N ILE A 883 -16.78 -9.87 31.91
CA ILE A 883 -15.50 -10.42 31.41
C ILE A 883 -14.94 -11.47 32.37
N GLY A 884 -15.03 -11.25 33.69
CA GLY A 884 -14.60 -12.22 34.70
C GLY A 884 -15.37 -13.54 34.61
N GLU A 885 -16.69 -13.49 34.49
CA GLU A 885 -17.54 -14.68 34.27
C GLU A 885 -17.22 -15.38 32.93
N SER A 886 -16.88 -14.61 31.89
CA SER A 886 -16.48 -15.16 30.59
C SER A 886 -15.15 -15.90 30.65
N ILE A 887 -14.18 -15.39 31.43
CA ILE A 887 -12.91 -16.08 31.71
C ILE A 887 -13.16 -17.35 32.52
N LEU A 888 -13.92 -17.27 33.61
CA LEU A 888 -14.25 -18.43 34.44
C LEU A 888 -14.92 -19.53 33.61
N ALA A 889 -15.82 -19.18 32.70
CA ALA A 889 -16.50 -20.15 31.83
C ALA A 889 -15.56 -20.87 30.84
N GLU A 890 -14.50 -20.22 30.36
CA GLU A 890 -13.55 -20.79 29.38
C GLU A 890 -12.32 -21.45 30.02
N TRP A 891 -11.89 -20.94 31.18
CA TRP A 891 -10.68 -21.40 31.88
C TRP A 891 -10.97 -22.25 33.09
N GLY A 892 -12.19 -22.24 33.63
CA GLY A 892 -12.57 -23.01 34.82
C GLY A 892 -12.00 -22.45 36.14
N THR A 893 -11.33 -21.31 36.08
CA THR A 893 -10.78 -20.59 37.24
C THR A 893 -11.03 -19.10 37.09
N GLU A 894 -11.16 -18.39 38.20
CA GLU A 894 -11.22 -16.93 38.20
C GLU A 894 -9.87 -16.34 37.77
N PRO A 895 -9.87 -15.19 37.06
CA PRO A 895 -8.64 -14.52 36.69
C PRO A 895 -7.92 -13.89 37.89
N LEU A 896 -6.59 -13.89 37.85
CA LEU A 896 -5.79 -13.06 38.75
C LEU A 896 -5.84 -11.59 38.31
N TRP A 897 -6.15 -10.69 39.24
CA TRP A 897 -6.17 -9.25 38.97
C TRP A 897 -4.76 -8.67 39.16
N ILE A 898 -4.13 -8.29 38.06
CA ILE A 898 -2.74 -7.82 38.04
C ILE A 898 -2.64 -6.38 37.55
N ARG A 899 -1.51 -5.77 37.87
CA ARG A 899 -1.05 -4.53 37.24
C ARG A 899 0.17 -4.84 36.40
N GLU A 900 0.60 -3.91 35.56
CA GLU A 900 1.88 -4.04 34.86
C GLU A 900 2.78 -2.82 35.02
N GLY A 901 4.08 -3.09 34.79
CA GLY A 901 5.09 -2.04 34.79
C GLY A 901 5.23 -1.29 33.48
N GLY A 902 4.61 -1.78 32.40
CA GLY A 902 4.57 -1.14 31.10
C GLY A 902 3.62 0.07 31.04
N SER A 903 3.53 0.66 29.86
CA SER A 903 2.67 1.81 29.56
C SER A 903 2.04 1.60 28.19
N ILE A 904 0.75 1.92 28.05
CA ILE A 904 0.03 1.89 26.78
C ILE A 904 -0.67 3.24 26.64
N PRO A 905 -0.11 4.20 25.88
CA PRO A 905 -0.59 5.59 25.85
C PRO A 905 -2.05 5.71 25.37
N GLY A 906 -2.50 4.78 24.51
CA GLY A 906 -3.83 4.79 23.93
C GLY A 906 -4.95 4.64 24.97
N ILE A 907 -4.77 3.86 26.04
CA ILE A 907 -5.85 3.55 26.99
C ILE A 907 -6.37 4.79 27.73
N PRO A 908 -5.54 5.54 28.49
CA PRO A 908 -6.04 6.70 29.23
C PRO A 908 -6.60 7.79 28.30
N PHE A 909 -6.02 7.96 27.11
CA PHE A 909 -6.54 8.88 26.10
C PHE A 909 -7.93 8.45 25.61
N LEU A 910 -8.14 7.19 25.26
CA LEU A 910 -9.43 6.71 24.75
C LEU A 910 -10.52 6.77 25.82
N GLU A 911 -10.23 6.45 27.08
CA GLU A 911 -11.21 6.60 28.17
C GLU A 911 -11.65 8.05 28.32
N GLN A 912 -10.71 8.99 28.26
CA GLN A 912 -11.00 10.42 28.33
C GLN A 912 -11.77 10.92 27.10
N GLU A 913 -11.36 10.52 25.91
CA GLU A 913 -11.93 11.02 24.64
C GLU A 913 -13.36 10.52 24.41
N PHE A 914 -13.66 9.28 24.82
CA PHE A 914 -14.97 8.66 24.63
C PHE A 914 -15.84 8.60 25.89
N GLU A 915 -15.32 9.06 27.04
CA GLU A 915 -16.00 8.96 28.35
C GLU A 915 -16.44 7.51 28.68
N ALA A 916 -15.69 6.53 28.19
CA ALA A 916 -15.99 5.11 28.29
C ALA A 916 -14.96 4.39 29.16
N LYS A 917 -15.38 3.35 29.88
CA LYS A 917 -14.49 2.54 30.73
C LYS A 917 -13.70 1.54 29.89
N ALA A 918 -12.42 1.36 30.20
CA ALA A 918 -11.55 0.37 29.57
C ALA A 918 -11.44 -0.94 30.38
N ILE A 919 -11.36 -2.05 29.66
CA ILE A 919 -11.11 -3.39 30.17
C ILE A 919 -9.92 -3.96 29.41
N HIS A 920 -8.89 -4.40 30.14
CA HIS A 920 -7.67 -4.92 29.54
C HIS A 920 -7.58 -6.43 29.79
N LEU A 921 -7.84 -7.21 28.73
CA LEU A 921 -7.80 -8.67 28.70
C LEU A 921 -6.47 -9.14 28.09
N PRO A 922 -5.48 -9.56 28.88
CA PRO A 922 -4.24 -10.12 28.34
C PRO A 922 -4.49 -11.48 27.67
N MET A 923 -3.90 -11.70 26.51
CA MET A 923 -3.83 -13.01 25.85
C MET A 923 -2.42 -13.60 25.85
N GLY A 924 -1.39 -12.77 25.98
CA GLY A 924 -0.01 -13.24 26.06
C GLY A 924 0.31 -13.85 27.43
N ALA A 925 1.41 -14.58 27.52
CA ALA A 925 1.97 -15.12 28.76
C ALA A 925 3.34 -14.49 29.08
N ALA A 926 3.80 -14.58 30.33
CA ALA A 926 5.08 -14.00 30.74
C ALA A 926 6.27 -14.56 29.94
N SER A 927 6.17 -15.79 29.44
CA SER A 927 7.21 -16.44 28.65
C SER A 927 7.18 -16.12 27.15
N ASP A 928 6.27 -15.24 26.71
CA ASP A 928 6.07 -14.89 25.29
C ASP A 928 7.23 -14.10 24.70
N SER A 929 8.12 -13.57 25.53
CA SER A 929 9.35 -12.89 25.09
C SER A 929 9.09 -11.74 24.12
N ALA A 930 8.02 -10.97 24.38
CA ALA A 930 7.73 -9.76 23.63
C ALA A 930 8.94 -8.83 23.59
N HIS A 931 9.14 -8.18 22.43
CA HIS A 931 10.30 -7.37 22.07
C HIS A 931 11.63 -8.12 21.96
N LEU A 932 11.73 -9.36 22.43
CA LEU A 932 12.95 -10.17 22.44
C LEU A 932 12.95 -11.19 21.27
N PRO A 933 14.09 -11.86 21.01
CA PRO A 933 14.15 -12.99 20.10
C PRO A 933 13.26 -14.15 20.56
N ASN A 934 12.75 -14.93 19.59
CA ASN A 934 11.84 -16.06 19.82
C ASN A 934 10.51 -15.65 20.47
N GLU A 935 10.02 -14.45 20.14
CA GLU A 935 8.66 -14.05 20.49
C GLU A 935 7.66 -15.13 20.06
N ARG A 936 6.77 -15.48 20.98
CA ARG A 936 5.81 -16.56 20.81
C ARG A 936 4.49 -16.27 21.51
N ILE A 937 3.46 -17.05 21.18
CA ILE A 937 2.20 -17.06 21.91
C ILE A 937 1.61 -18.47 21.93
N LYS A 938 1.02 -18.88 23.06
CA LYS A 938 0.41 -20.21 23.21
C LYS A 938 -0.86 -20.28 22.38
N MET A 939 -1.01 -21.31 21.55
CA MET A 939 -2.20 -21.48 20.69
C MET A 939 -3.49 -21.49 21.51
N VAL A 940 -3.46 -22.19 22.64
CA VAL A 940 -4.60 -22.31 23.57
C VAL A 940 -5.02 -20.93 24.09
N ASN A 941 -4.06 -20.04 24.37
CA ASN A 941 -4.35 -18.69 24.84
C ASN A 941 -5.08 -17.87 23.78
N LEU A 942 -4.64 -17.92 22.52
CA LEU A 942 -5.34 -17.25 21.42
C LEU A 942 -6.75 -17.82 21.18
N GLU A 943 -6.92 -19.14 21.18
CA GLU A 943 -8.24 -19.74 20.95
C GLU A 943 -9.22 -19.46 22.08
N LYS A 944 -8.78 -19.63 23.33
CA LYS A 944 -9.62 -19.34 24.50
C LYS A 944 -9.86 -17.85 24.66
N GLY A 945 -8.87 -17.00 24.39
CA GLY A 945 -9.02 -15.54 24.36
C GLY A 945 -10.11 -15.09 23.37
N LYS A 946 -10.11 -15.65 22.16
CA LYS A 946 -11.20 -15.48 21.19
C LYS A 946 -12.56 -15.91 21.76
N ASN A 947 -12.65 -17.05 22.43
CA ASN A 947 -13.91 -17.52 23.02
C ASN A 947 -14.39 -16.64 24.20
N VAL A 948 -13.48 -16.19 25.05
CA VAL A 948 -13.76 -15.26 26.15
C VAL A 948 -14.36 -13.97 25.59
N VAL A 949 -13.76 -13.40 24.53
CA VAL A 949 -14.28 -12.21 23.85
C VAL A 949 -15.68 -12.47 23.29
N ALA A 950 -15.91 -13.61 22.63
CA ALA A 950 -17.23 -13.94 22.09
C ALA A 950 -18.31 -14.04 23.20
N ARG A 951 -17.98 -14.66 24.34
CA ARG A 951 -18.89 -14.73 25.51
C ARG A 951 -19.14 -13.37 26.12
N PHE A 952 -18.10 -12.56 26.25
CA PHE A 952 -18.20 -11.21 26.78
C PHE A 952 -19.17 -10.36 25.94
N LEU A 953 -19.03 -10.38 24.60
CA LEU A 953 -19.93 -9.66 23.69
C LEU A 953 -21.39 -10.10 23.81
N LEU A 954 -21.65 -11.39 24.03
CA LEU A 954 -23.00 -11.92 24.29
C LEU A 954 -23.55 -11.52 25.67
N ALA A 955 -22.68 -11.39 26.67
CA ALA A 955 -23.06 -10.99 28.03
C ALA A 955 -23.40 -9.50 28.09
N ILE A 956 -22.58 -8.63 27.48
CA ILE A 956 -22.79 -7.17 27.53
C ILE A 956 -24.06 -6.71 26.83
N ALA A 957 -24.51 -7.45 25.81
CA ALA A 957 -25.78 -7.21 25.12
C ALA A 957 -26.99 -7.31 26.07
N LYS A 958 -26.87 -8.08 27.16
CA LYS A 958 -27.94 -8.31 28.14
C LYS A 958 -27.92 -7.34 29.31
N ILE A 959 -26.83 -6.60 29.49
CA ILE A 959 -26.69 -5.62 30.57
C ILE A 959 -27.63 -4.45 30.27
N LYS A 960 -28.59 -4.16 31.16
CA LYS A 960 -29.43 -2.97 31.04
C LYS A 960 -28.65 -1.73 31.47
N GLU A 961 -28.80 -0.62 30.75
CA GLU A 961 -28.35 0.68 31.24
C GLU A 961 -29.11 1.01 32.53
N THR A 962 -28.36 1.35 33.58
CA THR A 962 -28.89 1.91 34.83
C THR A 962 -29.27 3.37 34.67
#